data_AF-A0A3M7MSE2-F1
#
_entry.id   AF-A0A3M7MSE2-F1
#
_cell.length_a   1.000
_cell.length_b   1.000
_cell.length_c   1.000
_cell.angle_alpha   90.00
_cell.angle_beta   90.00
_cell.angle_gamma   90.00
#
_symmetry.space_group_name_H-M   'P 1'
#
loop_
_entity.id
_entity.type
_entity.pdbx_description
1 polymer ?
#
loop_
_entity_poly.entity_id
_entity_poly.type
_entity_poly.pdbx_seq_one_letter_code
_entity_poly.pdbx_strand_id
1 'polypeptide(L)'
;MPSLRKLPASPGMLAVSFLLAWAFTAVAGSGFVKLDFEREVVKLAKRDVSPEDLGEDVVLNQQKTLYWLNLTIGTPPQPFKLQFDTGSSNLWVPNADLRVCSLAGGCPGGAFDPSSSSTYSLVQTGTFEIRYGDGTGDAGDFFTDTVTVGDFHIPENIMSIGLANQITDGYYIQNDGQGLVGVGYRTNFAGIQYLATEDYIPPTIVSAMVATEDINREAYSVWLDSQADGVGSIVFGGVDPTKYTGDLVALQTQPSYNGIANYTAFYVALTGISVKDEKGTRLLTPEDFAVPALLDSGTTLQYLPTDIFDSISSGFGIVEGFVPCAYRNADASLIYHFGGSDGPSIEVPLSDLTDLPGTTEDNSLYFADGTPACQFNTVGDSEKDVILGDSFMRSGYFVYDLENHLVAVAQAKAAVSSDAITAIPSGTSIPGCSSTNTYMLSSSSLPTTLPRQTQSSSFNNYPLPGTPTFDLGSVTTQTGSSAITSSASSTSTSTSNSEDDAESAASTLNRPLVAMFAALTTTWIMLACSPREGSEMELPIPGAFPAEEVPRQPKKRFIGARRAAELRAKQNDEDGAGSVEETSAVVQTQSTAARRRRLPHVSKQVPDEIVNDPEINQAIALLPPNYSFEIHKTIHRIRTLQAKRVALQMPEGLLMFATTISDILTQFCPGTETLIMGDVTYGACCIDDYTARALGCDLLVHYAHSCLIPLKTEKIATLYIFVDISIDMNHLAKTLARNISPGKTIAMVGTIQFNAALHSIGPALEAEGLRVVVPRVAPLEKGEILGCTAPKIAPDTKVDLIVYLGDGRFHLEAAMIANPDMPAYRYDPYERKLTREMYSHDEMLETRSAAITTARRAKKWGLILGALGRQGNPHILTVIENLLDQKGIPFVNLLLSEIYPAKLAMFDDVECWVQVACPRLSIDWARAFERPLLTPYEALVVLGGQQGWDQGDGTYPMDYYANNGLGRMTDKLARQITASA
;
A
#
# COMPACT_ATOMS: atom_id res chain seq x y z
N MET A 1 4.10 -10.44 69.11
CA MET A 1 4.34 -11.56 68.17
C MET A 1 3.00 -12.14 67.75
N PRO A 2 2.85 -12.57 66.48
CA PRO A 2 1.88 -11.94 65.57
C PRO A 2 0.83 -12.88 64.95
N SER A 3 -0.29 -12.25 64.57
CA SER A 3 -1.11 -12.40 63.35
C SER A 3 -0.92 -13.65 62.48
N LEU A 4 -1.94 -14.52 62.48
CA LEU A 4 -2.15 -15.60 61.51
C LEU A 4 -3.05 -15.10 60.37
N ARG A 5 -2.49 -15.08 59.16
CA ARG A 5 -3.17 -14.76 57.89
C ARG A 5 -4.13 -15.89 57.49
N LYS A 6 -5.36 -15.52 57.13
CA LYS A 6 -6.32 -16.38 56.41
C LYS A 6 -6.00 -16.39 54.92
N LEU A 7 -5.99 -17.59 54.35
CA LEU A 7 -5.88 -17.87 52.91
C LEU A 7 -7.14 -17.39 52.16
N PRO A 8 -7.04 -16.86 50.92
CA PRO A 8 -8.20 -16.51 50.13
C PRO A 8 -8.79 -17.75 49.42
N ALA A 9 -10.12 -17.76 49.34
CA ALA A 9 -10.93 -18.76 48.66
C ALA A 9 -10.85 -18.58 47.13
N SER A 10 -10.98 -19.71 46.42
CA SER A 10 -11.05 -19.85 44.96
C SER A 10 -12.25 -19.10 44.34
N PRO A 11 -12.11 -18.46 43.17
CA PRO A 11 -13.24 -17.92 42.43
C PRO A 11 -13.85 -19.02 41.54
N GLY A 12 -14.98 -19.57 42.00
CA GLY A 12 -15.90 -20.34 41.17
C GLY A 12 -17.28 -19.69 41.24
N MET A 13 -17.96 -19.61 40.10
CA MET A 13 -19.31 -19.07 39.89
C MET A 13 -19.46 -17.54 39.89
N LEU A 14 -19.19 -16.95 38.73
CA LEU A 14 -19.88 -15.75 38.24
C LEU A 14 -20.31 -16.04 36.79
N ALA A 15 -21.10 -17.11 36.63
CA ALA A 15 -21.99 -17.28 35.49
C ALA A 15 -23.41 -17.02 36.02
N VAL A 16 -24.28 -16.46 35.19
CA VAL A 16 -25.65 -15.96 35.51
C VAL A 16 -25.68 -14.48 35.93
N SER A 17 -25.50 -13.58 34.94
CA SER A 17 -26.10 -12.23 34.88
C SER A 17 -26.04 -11.65 33.45
N PHE A 18 -26.37 -12.44 32.41
CA PHE A 18 -26.42 -11.97 31.00
C PHE A 18 -27.77 -12.26 30.32
N LEU A 19 -28.85 -12.36 31.10
CA LEU A 19 -30.20 -12.62 30.59
C LEU A 19 -31.20 -11.68 31.26
N LEU A 20 -31.25 -10.42 30.82
CA LEU A 20 -32.46 -9.59 30.88
C LEU A 20 -32.27 -8.25 30.14
N ALA A 21 -33.10 -8.07 29.09
CA ALA A 21 -33.20 -6.97 28.12
C ALA A 21 -31.94 -6.85 27.25
N TRP A 22 -31.97 -6.81 25.91
CA TRP A 22 -32.83 -6.05 25.01
C TRP A 22 -33.37 -6.95 23.89
N ALA A 23 -34.69 -7.06 23.77
CA ALA A 23 -35.32 -7.73 22.63
C ALA A 23 -35.46 -6.70 21.51
N PHE A 24 -34.58 -6.74 20.50
CA PHE A 24 -34.84 -6.08 19.22
C PHE A 24 -35.75 -6.97 18.37
N THR A 25 -36.72 -6.36 17.71
CA THR A 25 -37.73 -7.04 16.91
C THR A 25 -37.18 -7.29 15.52
N ALA A 26 -36.67 -8.49 15.25
CA ALA A 26 -36.62 -8.96 13.87
C ALA A 26 -38.06 -9.06 13.37
N VAL A 27 -38.38 -8.37 12.27
CA VAL A 27 -39.72 -8.43 11.67
C VAL A 27 -39.62 -9.18 10.36
N ALA A 28 -40.14 -10.40 10.38
CA ALA A 28 -40.29 -11.24 9.21
C ALA A 28 -41.52 -10.81 8.40
N GLY A 29 -41.33 -10.51 7.12
CA GLY A 29 -42.42 -10.36 6.16
C GLY A 29 -42.30 -11.39 5.05
N SER A 30 -43.33 -11.51 4.20
CA SER A 30 -43.29 -12.40 3.05
C SER A 30 -42.21 -11.94 2.06
N GLY A 31 -41.03 -12.57 2.08
CA GLY A 31 -39.94 -12.33 1.16
C GLY A 31 -38.97 -11.20 1.54
N PHE A 32 -38.94 -10.78 2.80
CA PHE A 32 -37.94 -9.85 3.34
C PHE A 32 -37.63 -10.12 4.83
N VAL A 33 -36.44 -9.71 5.27
CA VAL A 33 -35.98 -9.78 6.67
C VAL A 33 -35.52 -8.41 7.14
N LYS A 34 -36.16 -7.86 8.19
CA LYS A 34 -35.74 -6.61 8.83
C LYS A 34 -34.94 -6.88 10.09
N LEU A 35 -33.80 -6.20 10.25
CA LEU A 35 -33.06 -6.12 11.50
C LEU A 35 -32.83 -4.66 11.88
N ASP A 36 -33.12 -4.36 13.14
CA ASP A 36 -32.72 -3.11 13.76
C ASP A 36 -31.35 -3.31 14.44
N PHE A 37 -30.51 -2.28 14.37
CA PHE A 37 -29.20 -2.26 15.01
C PHE A 37 -28.97 -0.95 15.75
N GLU A 38 -28.08 -0.97 16.73
CA GLU A 38 -27.68 0.20 17.49
C GLU A 38 -26.21 0.53 17.30
N ARG A 39 -25.91 1.82 17.35
CA ARG A 39 -24.56 2.36 17.43
C ARG A 39 -24.15 2.45 18.90
N GLU A 40 -23.18 1.64 19.31
CA GLU A 40 -22.66 1.67 20.68
C GLU A 40 -21.42 2.56 20.79
N VAL A 41 -21.42 3.49 21.75
CA VAL A 41 -20.22 4.22 22.15
C VAL A 41 -19.43 3.34 23.11
N VAL A 42 -18.52 2.52 22.58
CA VAL A 42 -17.71 1.61 23.41
C VAL A 42 -16.73 2.43 24.28
N LYS A 43 -16.84 2.31 25.61
CA LYS A 43 -15.81 2.78 26.55
C LYS A 43 -14.68 1.76 26.62
N LEU A 44 -13.61 1.97 25.88
CA LEU A 44 -12.39 1.19 26.06
C LEU A 44 -11.76 1.50 27.42
N ALA A 45 -11.50 0.47 28.22
CA ALA A 45 -10.82 0.60 29.50
C ALA A 45 -9.34 0.96 29.26
N LYS A 46 -8.90 2.07 29.86
CA LYS A 46 -7.54 2.60 29.75
C LYS A 46 -6.49 1.53 30.16
N ARG A 47 -5.69 1.05 29.20
CA ARG A 47 -4.42 0.38 29.51
C ARG A 47 -3.40 1.46 29.90
N ASP A 48 -2.58 1.15 30.89
CA ASP A 48 -1.59 2.07 31.46
C ASP A 48 -0.47 2.31 30.42
N VAL A 49 -0.60 3.37 29.62
CA VAL A 49 0.36 3.84 28.61
C VAL A 49 0.57 5.34 28.81
N SER A 50 1.81 5.81 28.68
CA SER A 50 2.24 7.15 29.09
C SER A 50 1.67 8.28 28.21
N PRO A 51 1.50 9.51 28.72
CA PRO A 51 0.72 10.58 28.08
C PRO A 51 1.33 11.27 26.85
N GLU A 52 2.23 10.64 26.11
CA GLU A 52 2.96 11.25 24.98
C GLU A 52 2.38 10.91 23.59
N ASP A 53 1.29 10.14 23.50
CA ASP A 53 0.68 9.66 22.25
C ASP A 53 -0.59 10.42 21.85
N LEU A 54 -0.48 11.66 21.35
CA LEU A 54 -1.61 12.41 20.76
C LEU A 54 -1.81 12.11 19.25
N GLY A 55 -1.67 10.84 18.87
CA GLY A 55 -2.10 10.29 17.58
C GLY A 55 -3.10 9.14 17.70
N GLU A 56 -3.36 8.63 18.91
CA GLU A 56 -4.27 7.50 19.16
C GLU A 56 -5.76 7.91 19.17
N ASP A 57 -6.08 9.18 19.49
CA ASP A 57 -7.47 9.60 19.72
C ASP A 57 -8.35 9.62 18.45
N VAL A 58 -7.77 9.86 17.27
CA VAL A 58 -8.48 9.88 15.97
C VAL A 58 -8.88 8.46 15.54
N VAL A 59 -8.07 7.47 15.87
CA VAL A 59 -8.22 6.06 15.47
C VAL A 59 -9.12 5.31 16.46
N LEU A 60 -8.98 5.58 17.77
CA LEU A 60 -9.86 5.01 18.80
C LEU A 60 -11.31 5.55 18.74
N ASN A 61 -11.54 6.68 18.06
CA ASN A 61 -12.89 7.20 17.82
C ASN A 61 -13.61 6.56 16.62
N GLN A 62 -12.89 5.98 15.64
CA GLN A 62 -13.50 5.26 14.52
C GLN A 62 -14.36 4.09 15.05
N GLN A 63 -13.82 3.28 15.96
CA GLN A 63 -14.53 2.15 16.57
C GLN A 63 -15.77 2.54 17.39
N LYS A 64 -15.91 3.80 17.82
CA LYS A 64 -17.04 4.27 18.66
C LYS A 64 -18.28 4.68 17.87
N THR A 65 -18.22 4.68 16.54
CA THR A 65 -19.30 5.18 15.67
C THR A 65 -19.80 4.17 14.64
N LEU A 66 -19.17 3.01 14.54
CA LEU A 66 -19.57 1.91 13.66
C LEU A 66 -20.89 1.27 14.11
N TYR A 67 -21.55 0.62 13.15
CA TYR A 67 -22.83 -0.06 13.34
C TYR A 67 -22.64 -1.57 13.50
N TRP A 68 -23.47 -2.17 14.34
CA TRP A 68 -23.27 -3.53 14.82
C TRP A 68 -24.50 -4.41 14.62
N LEU A 69 -24.33 -5.61 14.06
CA LEU A 69 -25.38 -6.61 13.94
C LEU A 69 -25.23 -7.71 14.98
N ASN A 70 -26.34 -8.03 15.63
CA ASN A 70 -26.42 -9.16 16.55
C ASN A 70 -26.86 -10.42 15.80
N LEU A 71 -26.11 -11.50 15.98
CA LEU A 71 -26.45 -12.82 15.45
C LEU A 71 -25.91 -13.92 16.37
N THR A 72 -26.25 -15.17 16.09
CA THR A 72 -25.64 -16.31 16.79
C THR A 72 -25.11 -17.34 15.79
N ILE A 73 -24.04 -18.04 16.15
CA ILE A 73 -23.42 -19.09 15.34
C ILE A 73 -23.26 -20.34 16.21
N GLY A 74 -23.61 -21.53 15.70
CA GLY A 74 -23.38 -22.80 16.39
C GLY A 74 -24.63 -23.48 16.95
N THR A 75 -24.46 -24.75 17.35
CA THR A 75 -25.47 -25.54 18.07
C THR A 75 -24.86 -26.19 19.33
N PRO A 76 -25.14 -25.70 20.55
CA PRO A 76 -26.03 -24.59 20.88
C PRO A 76 -25.53 -23.22 20.36
N PRO A 77 -26.44 -22.24 20.16
CA PRO A 77 -26.07 -20.94 19.61
C PRO A 77 -25.09 -20.16 20.49
N GLN A 78 -24.00 -19.67 19.90
CA GLN A 78 -23.02 -18.77 20.52
C GLN A 78 -23.28 -17.33 20.04
N PRO A 79 -23.47 -16.35 20.94
CA PRO A 79 -23.86 -14.99 20.55
C PRO A 79 -22.70 -14.15 20.07
N PHE A 80 -22.97 -13.34 19.04
CA PHE A 80 -22.05 -12.37 18.47
C PHE A 80 -22.69 -11.02 18.24
N LYS A 81 -21.87 -9.98 18.37
CA LYS A 81 -22.12 -8.62 17.93
C LYS A 81 -21.00 -8.23 16.96
N LEU A 82 -21.31 -8.20 15.67
CA LEU A 82 -20.32 -8.08 14.60
C LEU A 82 -20.47 -6.76 13.87
N GLN A 83 -19.36 -6.21 13.37
CA GLN A 83 -19.36 -4.97 12.59
C GLN A 83 -20.16 -5.17 11.30
N PHE A 84 -21.10 -4.27 11.02
CA PHE A 84 -21.86 -4.28 9.78
C PHE A 84 -21.10 -3.56 8.66
N ASP A 85 -20.81 -4.27 7.58
CA ASP A 85 -19.91 -3.77 6.53
C ASP A 85 -20.49 -3.98 5.12
N THR A 86 -20.81 -2.89 4.42
CA THR A 86 -21.27 -2.91 3.02
C THR A 86 -20.14 -2.97 1.99
N GLY A 87 -18.90 -2.65 2.37
CA GLY A 87 -17.70 -2.79 1.55
C GLY A 87 -17.13 -4.21 1.52
N SER A 88 -17.36 -5.00 2.58
CA SER A 88 -16.90 -6.39 2.71
C SER A 88 -17.98 -7.42 2.41
N SER A 89 -17.58 -8.67 2.13
CA SER A 89 -18.50 -9.75 1.72
C SER A 89 -18.52 -10.97 2.65
N ASN A 90 -17.51 -11.13 3.51
CA ASN A 90 -17.37 -12.29 4.38
C ASN A 90 -18.12 -12.08 5.70
N LEU A 91 -18.70 -13.15 6.23
CA LEU A 91 -18.95 -13.28 7.67
C LEU A 91 -17.71 -13.96 8.29
N TRP A 92 -17.10 -13.34 9.29
CA TRP A 92 -16.00 -13.99 10.03
C TRP A 92 -16.01 -13.61 11.51
N VAL A 93 -15.45 -14.52 12.32
CA VAL A 93 -15.40 -14.41 13.78
C VAL A 93 -14.04 -14.83 14.33
N PRO A 94 -13.58 -14.23 15.44
CA PRO A 94 -12.34 -14.65 16.09
C PRO A 94 -12.51 -16.02 16.75
N ASN A 95 -11.47 -16.85 16.70
CA ASN A 95 -11.41 -18.08 17.47
C ASN A 95 -11.23 -17.76 18.97
N ALA A 96 -11.98 -18.42 19.83
CA ALA A 96 -11.88 -18.29 21.29
C ALA A 96 -10.46 -18.60 21.83
N ASP A 97 -9.69 -19.44 21.12
CA ASP A 97 -8.31 -19.80 21.47
C ASP A 97 -7.29 -18.69 21.16
N LEU A 98 -7.69 -17.59 20.50
CA LEU A 98 -6.80 -16.46 20.27
C LEU A 98 -6.31 -15.87 21.59
N ARG A 99 -4.99 -15.64 21.65
CA ARG A 99 -4.34 -15.06 22.84
C ARG A 99 -4.93 -13.70 23.23
N VAL A 100 -5.33 -12.89 22.25
CA VAL A 100 -5.97 -11.58 22.50
C VAL A 100 -7.32 -11.74 23.23
N CYS A 101 -8.13 -12.73 22.83
CA CYS A 101 -9.41 -13.02 23.49
C CYS A 101 -9.21 -13.55 24.93
N SER A 102 -8.08 -14.22 25.18
CA SER A 102 -7.74 -14.79 26.50
C SER A 102 -7.25 -13.76 27.54
N LEU A 103 -6.74 -12.60 27.11
CA LEU A 103 -6.07 -11.62 27.99
C LEU A 103 -6.97 -10.42 28.38
N ALA A 104 -8.08 -10.19 27.69
CA ALA A 104 -8.88 -8.96 27.80
C ALA A 104 -10.36 -9.19 28.23
N GLY A 105 -10.70 -10.34 28.81
CA GLY A 105 -12.10 -10.65 29.16
C GLY A 105 -12.95 -11.12 27.97
N GLY A 106 -12.32 -11.51 26.87
CA GLY A 106 -12.94 -11.90 25.60
C GLY A 106 -12.48 -11.01 24.44
N CYS A 107 -12.77 -11.42 23.20
CA CYS A 107 -12.69 -10.53 22.05
C CYS A 107 -13.94 -9.63 21.99
N PRO A 108 -13.82 -8.37 21.54
CA PRO A 108 -14.95 -7.49 21.31
C PRO A 108 -15.99 -8.17 20.41
N GLY A 109 -17.26 -8.08 20.80
CA GLY A 109 -18.35 -8.68 20.03
C GLY A 109 -18.49 -10.21 20.15
N GLY A 110 -17.57 -10.91 20.82
CA GLY A 110 -17.64 -12.36 21.04
C GLY A 110 -16.57 -13.14 20.27
N ALA A 111 -16.33 -14.39 20.69
CA ALA A 111 -15.40 -15.31 20.03
C ALA A 111 -16.01 -16.70 19.91
N PHE A 112 -15.72 -17.39 18.81
CA PHE A 112 -16.28 -18.68 18.50
C PHE A 112 -15.42 -19.81 19.09
N ASP A 113 -16.06 -20.70 19.85
CA ASP A 113 -15.46 -21.95 20.30
C ASP A 113 -15.96 -23.11 19.42
N PRO A 114 -15.13 -23.64 18.50
CA PRO A 114 -15.49 -24.78 17.66
C PRO A 114 -15.85 -26.04 18.45
N SER A 115 -15.26 -26.25 19.62
CA SER A 115 -15.46 -27.45 20.43
C SER A 115 -16.83 -27.49 21.12
N SER A 116 -17.48 -26.33 21.22
CA SER A 116 -18.78 -26.15 21.86
C SER A 116 -19.96 -26.26 20.90
N SER A 117 -19.75 -26.36 19.58
CA SER A 117 -20.81 -26.49 18.58
C SER A 117 -20.88 -27.90 17.97
N SER A 118 -22.06 -28.51 17.99
CA SER A 118 -22.33 -29.82 17.39
C SER A 118 -22.55 -29.79 15.88
N THR A 119 -22.78 -28.61 15.31
CA THR A 119 -22.96 -28.36 13.86
C THR A 119 -21.72 -27.74 13.22
N TYR A 120 -20.65 -27.52 13.98
CA TYR A 120 -19.37 -27.06 13.46
C TYR A 120 -18.79 -28.08 12.48
N SER A 121 -18.48 -27.61 11.28
CA SER A 121 -17.74 -28.39 10.28
C SER A 121 -16.64 -27.53 9.67
N LEU A 122 -15.39 -27.96 9.86
CA LEU A 122 -14.25 -27.37 9.17
C LEU A 122 -14.41 -27.57 7.65
N VAL A 123 -14.30 -26.48 6.89
CA VAL A 123 -14.33 -26.51 5.42
C VAL A 123 -12.91 -26.62 4.90
N GLN A 124 -12.02 -25.70 5.31
CA GLN A 124 -10.64 -25.68 4.85
C GLN A 124 -9.71 -24.95 5.83
N THR A 125 -8.58 -25.56 6.16
CA THR A 125 -7.58 -24.99 7.06
C THR A 125 -6.71 -23.95 6.36
N GLY A 126 -6.38 -22.85 7.05
CA GLY A 126 -5.33 -21.90 6.65
C GLY A 126 -5.60 -21.12 5.35
N THR A 127 -6.87 -20.95 4.97
CA THR A 127 -7.28 -20.31 3.70
C THR A 127 -8.15 -19.08 3.88
N PHE A 128 -8.62 -18.82 5.09
CA PHE A 128 -9.22 -17.53 5.41
C PHE A 128 -8.08 -16.53 5.63
N GLU A 129 -8.06 -15.47 4.83
CA GLU A 129 -7.15 -14.33 5.00
C GLU A 129 -7.89 -13.07 4.55
N ILE A 130 -8.00 -12.09 5.44
CA ILE A 130 -8.59 -10.78 5.17
C ILE A 130 -7.61 -9.68 5.61
N ARG A 131 -7.52 -8.60 4.83
CA ARG A 131 -6.64 -7.45 5.09
C ARG A 131 -7.43 -6.18 4.87
N TYR A 132 -7.28 -5.22 5.78
CA TYR A 132 -7.99 -3.95 5.72
C TYR A 132 -7.08 -2.81 5.28
N GLY A 133 -7.68 -1.72 4.82
CA GLY A 133 -6.96 -0.52 4.39
C GLY A 133 -6.16 0.13 5.51
N ASP A 134 -6.47 -0.16 6.78
CA ASP A 134 -5.75 0.34 7.95
C ASP A 134 -4.48 -0.45 8.32
N GLY A 135 -4.19 -1.51 7.55
CA GLY A 135 -3.05 -2.40 7.74
C GLY A 135 -3.30 -3.55 8.72
N THR A 136 -4.44 -3.57 9.42
CA THR A 136 -4.84 -4.74 10.20
C THR A 136 -5.22 -5.89 9.27
N GLY A 137 -5.25 -7.10 9.81
CA GLY A 137 -5.78 -8.25 9.09
C GLY A 137 -5.90 -9.49 9.95
N ASP A 138 -6.62 -10.47 9.44
CA ASP A 138 -6.95 -11.70 10.14
C ASP A 138 -6.73 -12.89 9.23
N ALA A 139 -6.26 -14.00 9.79
CA ALA A 139 -6.01 -15.22 9.05
C ALA A 139 -6.41 -16.46 9.86
N GLY A 140 -6.83 -17.51 9.16
CA GLY A 140 -7.19 -18.78 9.78
C GLY A 140 -7.92 -19.72 8.84
N ASP A 141 -9.01 -20.30 9.32
CA ASP A 141 -9.71 -21.38 8.65
C ASP A 141 -11.05 -20.91 8.07
N PHE A 142 -11.57 -21.64 7.09
CA PHE A 142 -12.99 -21.60 6.77
C PHE A 142 -13.70 -22.76 7.44
N PHE A 143 -14.85 -22.47 8.03
CA PHE A 143 -15.76 -23.46 8.57
C PHE A 143 -17.20 -23.17 8.12
N THR A 144 -18.10 -24.07 8.44
CA THR A 144 -19.54 -23.86 8.30
C THR A 144 -20.23 -24.32 9.57
N ASP A 145 -21.31 -23.63 9.91
CA ASP A 145 -22.11 -23.87 11.10
C ASP A 145 -23.48 -23.17 10.92
N THR A 146 -24.45 -23.48 11.79
CA THR A 146 -25.76 -22.85 11.77
C THR A 146 -25.63 -21.38 12.18
N VAL A 147 -26.06 -20.45 11.32
CA VAL A 147 -26.11 -19.01 11.61
C VAL A 147 -27.55 -18.62 11.85
N THR A 148 -27.84 -17.96 12.96
CA THR A 148 -29.18 -17.46 13.27
C THR A 148 -29.17 -15.94 13.40
N VAL A 149 -30.06 -15.28 12.67
CA VAL A 149 -30.20 -13.83 12.62
C VAL A 149 -31.65 -13.46 12.93
N GLY A 150 -31.90 -12.93 14.13
CA GLY A 150 -33.27 -12.77 14.60
C GLY A 150 -34.00 -14.12 14.69
N ASP A 151 -35.15 -14.22 14.03
CA ASP A 151 -35.95 -15.46 13.94
C ASP A 151 -35.57 -16.37 12.76
N PHE A 152 -34.54 -16.00 11.98
CA PHE A 152 -34.14 -16.69 10.76
C PHE A 152 -32.92 -17.58 10.96
N HIS A 153 -32.94 -18.77 10.36
CA HIS A 153 -31.93 -19.79 10.53
C HIS A 153 -31.32 -20.19 9.17
N ILE A 154 -30.03 -19.94 9.02
CA ILE A 154 -29.22 -20.40 7.89
C ILE A 154 -28.53 -21.71 8.31
N PRO A 155 -28.85 -22.85 7.67
CA PRO A 155 -28.24 -24.14 8.00
C PRO A 155 -26.72 -24.21 7.74
N GLU A 156 -26.05 -25.11 8.45
CA GLU A 156 -24.60 -25.36 8.44
C GLU A 156 -24.02 -25.90 7.13
N ASN A 157 -24.79 -25.96 6.05
CA ASN A 157 -24.33 -26.45 4.76
C ASN A 157 -24.56 -25.43 3.63
N ILE A 158 -24.98 -24.21 3.99
CA ILE A 158 -25.31 -23.16 3.01
C ILE A 158 -24.14 -22.18 2.82
N MET A 159 -23.54 -21.67 3.88
CA MET A 159 -22.49 -20.64 3.80
C MET A 159 -21.21 -21.03 4.55
N SER A 160 -20.08 -20.46 4.10
CA SER A 160 -18.79 -20.59 4.79
C SER A 160 -18.49 -19.33 5.60
N ILE A 161 -17.90 -19.52 6.76
CA ILE A 161 -17.58 -18.50 7.76
C ILE A 161 -16.06 -18.51 7.97
N GLY A 162 -15.44 -17.34 8.02
CA GLY A 162 -14.04 -17.21 8.40
C GLY A 162 -13.86 -17.41 9.91
N LEU A 163 -12.92 -18.24 10.31
CA LEU A 163 -12.47 -18.41 11.69
C LEU A 163 -11.05 -17.86 11.81
N ALA A 164 -10.92 -16.68 12.43
CA ALA A 164 -9.60 -16.08 12.61
C ALA A 164 -8.84 -16.81 13.73
N ASN A 165 -7.74 -17.46 13.36
CA ASN A 165 -6.82 -18.14 14.27
C ASN A 165 -5.57 -17.27 14.55
N GLN A 166 -5.38 -16.22 13.76
CA GLN A 166 -4.30 -15.25 13.84
C GLN A 166 -4.85 -13.87 13.52
N ILE A 167 -4.36 -12.87 14.24
CA ILE A 167 -4.68 -11.46 14.02
C ILE A 167 -3.38 -10.68 13.84
N THR A 168 -3.41 -9.65 13.01
CA THR A 168 -2.28 -8.79 12.68
C THR A 168 -2.65 -7.35 13.02
N ASP A 169 -1.82 -6.70 13.83
CA ASP A 169 -1.93 -5.27 14.13
C ASP A 169 -1.62 -4.42 12.89
N GLY A 170 -2.34 -3.30 12.77
CA GLY A 170 -2.06 -2.28 11.77
C GLY A 170 -0.92 -1.37 12.20
N TYR A 171 -0.56 -0.43 11.34
CA TYR A 171 0.57 0.46 11.60
C TYR A 171 0.30 1.46 12.74
N TYR A 172 -0.96 1.85 12.93
CA TYR A 172 -1.42 2.82 13.93
C TYR A 172 -2.57 2.31 14.81
N ILE A 173 -3.06 1.09 14.56
CA ILE A 173 -4.22 0.51 15.23
C ILE A 173 -3.89 -0.91 15.69
N GLN A 174 -4.24 -1.24 16.93
CA GLN A 174 -4.19 -2.61 17.42
C GLN A 174 -5.43 -3.35 16.94
N ASN A 175 -5.23 -4.55 16.40
CA ASN A 175 -6.33 -5.43 16.09
C ASN A 175 -6.78 -6.10 17.39
N ASP A 176 -8.00 -5.81 17.82
CA ASP A 176 -8.60 -6.36 19.04
C ASP A 176 -9.37 -7.67 18.81
N GLY A 177 -9.41 -8.15 17.56
CA GLY A 177 -10.12 -9.35 17.15
C GLY A 177 -11.62 -9.13 16.94
N GLN A 178 -12.06 -7.90 16.66
CA GLN A 178 -13.46 -7.61 16.34
C GLN A 178 -13.89 -8.26 15.01
N GLY A 179 -14.82 -9.22 15.08
CA GLY A 179 -15.40 -9.85 13.88
C GLY A 179 -16.39 -8.94 13.13
N LEU A 180 -16.67 -9.30 11.88
CA LEU A 180 -17.58 -8.53 11.00
C LEU A 180 -18.55 -9.43 10.22
N VAL A 181 -19.63 -8.80 9.74
CA VAL A 181 -20.59 -9.35 8.81
C VAL A 181 -20.65 -8.48 7.54
N GLY A 182 -20.01 -8.98 6.50
CA GLY A 182 -20.02 -8.40 5.16
C GLY A 182 -21.27 -8.76 4.38
N VAL A 183 -21.86 -7.79 3.68
CA VAL A 183 -23.05 -7.96 2.84
C VAL A 183 -22.81 -7.65 1.35
N GLY A 184 -21.55 -7.44 0.97
CA GLY A 184 -21.12 -7.15 -0.40
C GLY A 184 -21.18 -8.32 -1.39
N TYR A 185 -20.59 -8.12 -2.56
CA TYR A 185 -20.61 -9.10 -3.64
C TYR A 185 -19.82 -10.37 -3.31
N ARG A 186 -20.37 -11.55 -3.66
CA ARG A 186 -19.66 -12.84 -3.54
C ARG A 186 -18.27 -12.85 -4.18
N THR A 187 -18.05 -12.03 -5.21
CA THR A 187 -16.80 -11.92 -5.97
C THR A 187 -15.71 -11.15 -5.23
N ASN A 188 -16.06 -10.44 -4.16
CA ASN A 188 -15.15 -9.79 -3.19
C ASN A 188 -15.08 -10.60 -1.87
N PHE A 189 -15.40 -11.89 -1.92
CA PHE A 189 -15.24 -12.79 -0.79
C PHE A 189 -13.76 -13.08 -0.57
N ALA A 190 -13.21 -12.66 0.56
CA ALA A 190 -11.84 -12.97 0.96
C ALA A 190 -11.64 -14.49 0.98
N GLY A 191 -10.55 -14.98 0.40
CA GLY A 191 -10.28 -16.41 0.24
C GLY A 191 -11.05 -17.11 -0.89
N ILE A 192 -11.80 -16.38 -1.73
CA ILE A 192 -12.52 -16.93 -2.89
C ILE A 192 -11.60 -17.73 -3.83
N GLN A 193 -10.34 -17.35 -3.96
CA GLN A 193 -9.34 -18.06 -4.76
C GLN A 193 -9.06 -19.49 -4.29
N TYR A 194 -9.39 -19.82 -3.03
CA TYR A 194 -9.21 -21.13 -2.45
C TYR A 194 -10.51 -21.94 -2.41
N LEU A 195 -11.64 -21.26 -2.17
CA LEU A 195 -12.94 -21.90 -2.00
C LEU A 195 -13.75 -22.03 -3.30
N ALA A 196 -13.56 -21.13 -4.26
CA ALA A 196 -14.32 -21.14 -5.49
C ALA A 196 -13.79 -22.18 -6.49
N THR A 197 -14.72 -22.77 -7.23
CA THR A 197 -14.47 -23.65 -8.38
C THR A 197 -15.27 -23.15 -9.58
N GLU A 198 -15.12 -23.77 -10.75
CA GLU A 198 -15.91 -23.40 -11.94
C GLU A 198 -17.43 -23.43 -11.68
N ASP A 199 -17.90 -24.31 -10.79
CA ASP A 199 -19.34 -24.53 -10.54
C ASP A 199 -19.81 -24.01 -9.16
N TYR A 200 -18.92 -23.48 -8.32
CA TYR A 200 -19.26 -23.12 -6.94
C TYR A 200 -18.52 -21.86 -6.47
N ILE A 201 -19.27 -20.89 -5.94
CA ILE A 201 -18.76 -19.71 -5.23
C ILE A 201 -19.45 -19.67 -3.87
N PRO A 202 -18.71 -19.52 -2.75
CA PRO A 202 -19.29 -19.43 -1.42
C PRO A 202 -20.40 -18.36 -1.34
N PRO A 203 -21.59 -18.71 -0.81
CA PRO A 203 -22.64 -17.72 -0.56
C PRO A 203 -22.24 -16.72 0.52
N THR A 204 -22.54 -15.43 0.32
CA THR A 204 -22.57 -14.45 1.42
C THR A 204 -23.84 -14.65 2.25
N ILE A 205 -24.00 -13.90 3.35
CA ILE A 205 -25.21 -13.97 4.17
C ILE A 205 -26.48 -13.61 3.39
N VAL A 206 -26.39 -12.63 2.47
CA VAL A 206 -27.52 -12.21 1.61
C VAL A 206 -27.89 -13.33 0.63
N SER A 207 -26.86 -13.92 0.00
CA SER A 207 -27.01 -15.07 -0.89
C SER A 207 -27.61 -16.28 -0.20
N ALA A 208 -27.20 -16.52 1.04
CA ALA A 208 -27.69 -17.62 1.86
C ALA A 208 -29.18 -17.46 2.17
N MET A 209 -29.63 -16.25 2.50
CA MET A 209 -31.05 -15.94 2.73
C MET A 209 -31.92 -16.12 1.46
N VAL A 210 -31.36 -15.94 0.27
CA VAL A 210 -32.06 -16.30 -0.98
C VAL A 210 -32.14 -17.82 -1.13
N ALA A 211 -31.05 -18.52 -0.84
CA ALA A 211 -30.98 -19.98 -0.96
C ALA A 211 -31.92 -20.72 0.03
N THR A 212 -32.20 -20.12 1.18
CA THR A 212 -33.17 -20.61 2.18
C THR A 212 -34.60 -20.12 1.95
N GLU A 213 -34.85 -19.37 0.86
CA GLU A 213 -36.14 -18.76 0.52
C GLU A 213 -36.67 -17.74 1.55
N ASP A 214 -35.80 -17.21 2.41
CA ASP A 214 -36.15 -16.18 3.40
C ASP A 214 -36.39 -14.80 2.76
N ILE A 215 -35.67 -14.51 1.68
CA ILE A 215 -35.83 -13.30 0.88
C ILE A 215 -36.03 -13.61 -0.60
N ASN A 216 -36.83 -12.78 -1.27
CA ASN A 216 -37.18 -12.99 -2.69
C ASN A 216 -36.07 -12.58 -3.68
N ARG A 217 -35.12 -11.74 -3.25
CA ARG A 217 -34.15 -11.03 -4.09
C ARG A 217 -32.83 -10.90 -3.34
N GLU A 218 -31.71 -11.11 -4.02
CA GLU A 218 -30.37 -10.83 -3.50
C GLU A 218 -30.14 -9.31 -3.47
N ALA A 219 -30.79 -8.64 -2.52
CA ALA A 219 -30.75 -7.20 -2.34
C ALA A 219 -31.00 -6.85 -0.87
N TYR A 220 -30.63 -5.65 -0.44
CA TYR A 220 -30.96 -5.13 0.87
C TYR A 220 -31.02 -3.61 0.87
N SER A 221 -31.75 -3.03 1.82
CA SER A 221 -31.72 -1.58 2.06
C SER A 221 -31.19 -1.21 3.43
N VAL A 222 -30.52 -0.07 3.51
CA VAL A 222 -29.83 0.42 4.71
C VAL A 222 -30.29 1.84 5.04
N TRP A 223 -30.58 2.05 6.32
CA TRP A 223 -30.87 3.35 6.91
C TRP A 223 -30.14 3.45 8.25
N LEU A 224 -29.24 4.43 8.40
CA LEU A 224 -28.35 4.57 9.56
C LEU A 224 -28.82 5.60 10.61
N ASP A 225 -29.94 6.28 10.33
CA ASP A 225 -30.52 7.41 11.09
C ASP A 225 -29.52 8.52 11.46
N SER A 226 -29.92 9.42 12.35
CA SER A 226 -29.13 10.56 12.80
C SER A 226 -27.96 10.15 13.71
N GLN A 227 -26.92 10.98 13.72
CA GLN A 227 -25.82 10.80 14.67
C GLN A 227 -26.27 10.93 16.14
N ALA A 228 -27.45 11.45 16.47
CA ALA A 228 -27.90 11.62 17.85
C ALA A 228 -28.69 10.41 18.38
N ASP A 229 -29.49 9.78 17.54
CA ASP A 229 -30.44 8.73 17.95
C ASP A 229 -29.78 7.36 18.07
N GLY A 230 -28.74 7.09 17.26
CA GLY A 230 -27.88 5.91 17.41
C GLY A 230 -28.58 4.57 17.11
N VAL A 231 -29.68 4.59 16.34
CA VAL A 231 -30.41 3.40 15.90
C VAL A 231 -30.43 3.39 14.37
N GLY A 232 -30.33 2.23 13.75
CA GLY A 232 -30.50 2.07 12.30
C GLY A 232 -31.16 0.75 11.97
N SER A 233 -31.37 0.49 10.68
CA SER A 233 -31.99 -0.74 10.22
C SER A 233 -31.45 -1.19 8.87
N ILE A 234 -31.35 -2.51 8.72
CA ILE A 234 -31.16 -3.19 7.43
C ILE A 234 -32.41 -4.00 7.09
N VAL A 235 -32.82 -3.96 5.83
CA VAL A 235 -33.91 -4.78 5.30
C VAL A 235 -33.39 -5.63 4.16
N PHE A 236 -33.12 -6.91 4.41
CA PHE A 236 -32.80 -7.87 3.36
C PHE A 236 -34.04 -8.15 2.51
N GLY A 237 -33.91 -8.10 1.19
CA GLY A 237 -34.97 -8.34 0.22
C GLY A 237 -36.07 -7.29 0.18
N GLY A 238 -35.90 -6.12 0.83
CA GLY A 238 -36.98 -5.13 0.96
C GLY A 238 -36.53 -3.67 0.90
N VAL A 239 -37.50 -2.79 0.62
CA VAL A 239 -37.38 -1.32 0.63
C VAL A 239 -38.40 -0.74 1.60
N ASP A 240 -38.03 0.29 2.36
CA ASP A 240 -38.91 1.02 3.26
C ASP A 240 -39.06 2.49 2.84
N PRO A 241 -40.17 2.86 2.17
CA PRO A 241 -40.42 4.22 1.73
C PRO A 241 -40.68 5.22 2.86
N THR A 242 -40.83 4.77 4.11
CA THR A 242 -40.97 5.71 5.24
C THR A 242 -39.64 6.36 5.63
N LYS A 243 -38.50 5.75 5.25
CA LYS A 243 -37.15 6.11 5.70
C LYS A 243 -36.43 7.13 4.82
N TYR A 244 -37.03 7.55 3.71
CA TYR A 244 -36.43 8.53 2.81
C TYR A 244 -37.44 9.60 2.37
N THR A 245 -36.91 10.66 1.77
CA THR A 245 -37.68 11.73 1.13
C THR A 245 -37.18 11.98 -0.29
N GLY A 246 -38.04 12.58 -1.11
CA GLY A 246 -37.73 12.81 -2.51
C GLY A 246 -37.79 11.53 -3.35
N ASP A 247 -37.10 11.57 -4.48
CA ASP A 247 -37.06 10.49 -5.45
C ASP A 247 -35.98 9.47 -5.12
N LEU A 248 -36.34 8.19 -5.14
CA LEU A 248 -35.38 7.08 -5.05
C LEU A 248 -34.86 6.78 -6.45
N VAL A 249 -33.58 7.04 -6.71
CA VAL A 249 -32.97 6.90 -8.05
C VAL A 249 -31.96 5.76 -8.05
N ALA A 250 -32.12 4.79 -8.94
CA ALA A 250 -31.18 3.69 -9.11
C ALA A 250 -29.96 4.15 -9.93
N LEU A 251 -28.76 3.92 -9.40
CA LEU A 251 -27.48 4.16 -10.04
C LEU A 251 -26.87 2.84 -10.49
N GLN A 252 -26.34 2.80 -11.71
CA GLN A 252 -25.55 1.67 -12.18
C GLN A 252 -24.22 1.59 -11.41
N THR A 253 -23.95 0.43 -10.82
CA THR A 253 -22.63 0.16 -10.21
C THR A 253 -21.55 0.18 -11.29
N GLN A 254 -20.40 0.79 -10.97
CA GLN A 254 -19.25 0.84 -11.85
C GLN A 254 -18.56 -0.54 -11.89
N PRO A 255 -18.25 -1.08 -13.09
CA PRO A 255 -17.61 -2.37 -13.19
C PRO A 255 -16.18 -2.28 -12.65
N SER A 256 -15.78 -3.31 -11.94
CA SER A 256 -14.41 -3.54 -11.48
C SER A 256 -14.06 -4.98 -11.83
N TYR A 257 -12.93 -5.17 -12.52
CA TYR A 257 -12.51 -6.47 -13.02
C TYR A 257 -11.36 -7.01 -12.18
N ASN A 258 -11.63 -8.05 -11.40
CA ASN A 258 -10.61 -8.76 -10.64
C ASN A 258 -10.09 -10.04 -11.35
N GLY A 259 -10.43 -10.23 -12.63
CA GLY A 259 -10.13 -11.47 -13.35
C GLY A 259 -11.21 -12.54 -13.26
N ILE A 260 -12.17 -12.42 -12.33
CA ILE A 260 -13.21 -13.42 -12.04
C ILE A 260 -14.61 -12.87 -12.37
N ALA A 261 -14.89 -11.60 -12.06
CA ALA A 261 -16.18 -10.97 -12.34
C ALA A 261 -16.06 -9.48 -12.67
N ASN A 262 -17.15 -8.93 -13.21
CA ASN A 262 -17.25 -7.52 -13.61
C ASN A 262 -17.63 -6.57 -12.47
N TYR A 263 -18.07 -7.08 -11.32
CA TYR A 263 -18.49 -6.28 -10.17
C TYR A 263 -17.93 -6.93 -8.90
N THR A 264 -17.30 -6.12 -8.05
CA THR A 264 -16.67 -6.56 -6.79
C THR A 264 -17.13 -5.71 -5.61
N ALA A 265 -17.47 -4.44 -5.82
CA ALA A 265 -17.99 -3.55 -4.80
C ALA A 265 -18.96 -2.53 -5.40
N PHE A 266 -19.70 -1.84 -4.53
CA PHE A 266 -20.73 -0.88 -4.91
C PHE A 266 -20.17 0.52 -5.19
N TYR A 267 -19.28 0.61 -6.18
CA TYR A 267 -18.81 1.89 -6.69
C TYR A 267 -19.91 2.58 -7.49
N VAL A 268 -20.20 3.84 -7.17
CA VAL A 268 -21.11 4.72 -7.92
C VAL A 268 -20.34 5.93 -8.46
N ALA A 269 -20.78 6.50 -9.58
CA ALA A 269 -20.13 7.68 -10.15
C ALA A 269 -20.48 8.93 -9.34
N LEU A 270 -19.53 9.44 -8.55
CA LEU A 270 -19.61 10.74 -7.90
C LEU A 270 -19.18 11.80 -8.91
N THR A 271 -20.11 12.68 -9.30
CA THR A 271 -19.95 13.65 -10.39
C THR A 271 -19.91 15.09 -9.91
N GLY A 272 -19.93 15.33 -8.60
CA GLY A 272 -19.67 16.65 -8.07
C GLY A 272 -19.87 16.74 -6.57
N ILE A 273 -19.21 17.71 -5.95
CA ILE A 273 -19.44 18.09 -4.55
C ILE A 273 -19.68 19.59 -4.53
N SER A 274 -20.79 20.01 -3.96
CA SER A 274 -21.14 21.41 -3.71
C SER A 274 -21.13 21.71 -2.21
N VAL A 275 -20.99 22.98 -1.86
CA VAL A 275 -21.28 23.48 -0.51
C VAL A 275 -22.50 24.38 -0.57
N LYS A 276 -23.34 24.30 0.46
CA LYS A 276 -24.44 25.21 0.73
C LYS A 276 -24.19 25.86 2.08
N ASP A 277 -24.12 27.18 2.09
CA ASP A 277 -23.95 28.02 3.27
C ASP A 277 -24.84 29.27 3.15
N GLU A 278 -24.70 30.27 4.05
CA GLU A 278 -25.56 31.46 4.03
C GLU A 278 -25.46 32.28 2.73
N LYS A 279 -24.40 32.10 1.92
CA LYS A 279 -24.23 32.76 0.61
C LYS A 279 -24.90 32.01 -0.53
N GLY A 280 -25.43 30.82 -0.28
CA GLY A 280 -26.07 29.95 -1.27
C GLY A 280 -25.25 28.72 -1.65
N THR A 281 -25.71 28.01 -2.66
CA THR A 281 -25.07 26.76 -3.14
C THR A 281 -24.04 27.05 -4.23
N ARG A 282 -22.83 26.49 -4.10
CA ARG A 282 -21.76 26.57 -5.11
C ARG A 282 -21.04 25.23 -5.26
N LEU A 283 -20.65 24.91 -6.49
CA LEU A 283 -19.86 23.71 -6.79
C LEU A 283 -18.42 23.91 -6.30
N LEU A 284 -17.86 22.92 -5.59
CA LEU A 284 -16.47 22.88 -5.16
C LEU A 284 -15.57 22.12 -6.13
N THR A 285 -16.14 21.16 -6.84
CA THR A 285 -15.45 20.36 -7.86
C THR A 285 -15.46 21.06 -9.23
N PRO A 286 -14.57 20.70 -10.17
CA PRO A 286 -14.70 21.05 -11.58
C PRO A 286 -16.05 20.58 -12.17
N GLU A 287 -16.55 21.24 -13.23
CA GLU A 287 -17.81 20.86 -13.90
C GLU A 287 -17.75 19.47 -14.56
N ASP A 288 -16.56 19.00 -14.93
CA ASP A 288 -16.29 17.70 -15.54
C ASP A 288 -15.80 16.64 -14.53
N PHE A 289 -15.87 16.94 -13.23
CA PHE A 289 -15.47 16.00 -12.18
C PHE A 289 -16.33 14.74 -12.22
N ALA A 290 -15.69 13.58 -12.29
CA ALA A 290 -16.36 12.28 -12.21
C ALA A 290 -15.37 11.21 -11.72
N VAL A 291 -15.65 10.60 -10.57
CA VAL A 291 -14.80 9.57 -9.94
C VAL A 291 -15.65 8.45 -9.35
N PRO A 292 -15.11 7.22 -9.24
CA PRO A 292 -15.81 6.12 -8.59
C PRO A 292 -15.78 6.34 -7.07
N ALA A 293 -16.93 6.27 -6.42
CA ALA A 293 -17.08 6.39 -4.98
C ALA A 293 -17.67 5.10 -4.39
N LEU A 294 -16.98 4.50 -3.43
CA LEU A 294 -17.46 3.35 -2.67
C LEU A 294 -18.41 3.82 -1.56
N LEU A 295 -19.56 3.18 -1.45
CA LEU A 295 -20.51 3.37 -0.34
C LEU A 295 -20.26 2.28 0.72
N ASP A 296 -19.70 2.66 1.86
CA ASP A 296 -19.09 1.72 2.80
C ASP A 296 -19.42 2.00 4.28
N SER A 297 -20.28 1.18 4.89
CA SER A 297 -20.53 1.24 6.34
C SER A 297 -19.44 0.60 7.19
N GLY A 298 -18.46 -0.09 6.58
CA GLY A 298 -17.25 -0.57 7.24
C GLY A 298 -16.30 0.56 7.62
N THR A 299 -16.54 1.77 7.11
CA THR A 299 -15.71 2.96 7.32
C THR A 299 -16.53 4.10 7.94
N THR A 300 -16.04 4.70 9.03
CA THR A 300 -16.67 5.90 9.62
C THR A 300 -16.49 7.17 8.78
N LEU A 301 -15.23 7.40 8.37
CA LEU A 301 -14.77 8.63 7.74
C LEU A 301 -15.10 8.68 6.25
N GLN A 302 -15.06 9.87 5.68
CA GLN A 302 -15.02 10.05 4.24
C GLN A 302 -13.58 10.23 3.77
N TYR A 303 -13.21 9.52 2.72
CA TYR A 303 -11.95 9.68 2.01
C TYR A 303 -12.26 10.35 0.67
N LEU A 304 -11.70 11.54 0.46
CA LEU A 304 -11.92 12.34 -0.74
C LEU A 304 -10.57 12.70 -1.37
N PRO A 305 -10.49 12.97 -2.69
CA PRO A 305 -9.25 13.42 -3.31
C PRO A 305 -8.69 14.66 -2.60
N THR A 306 -7.38 14.70 -2.41
CA THR A 306 -6.71 15.71 -1.55
C THR A 306 -7.04 17.15 -1.95
N ASP A 307 -7.17 17.44 -3.25
CA ASP A 307 -7.53 18.77 -3.77
C ASP A 307 -8.95 19.22 -3.37
N ILE A 308 -9.90 18.27 -3.36
CA ILE A 308 -11.26 18.52 -2.87
C ILE A 308 -11.28 18.66 -1.36
N PHE A 309 -10.55 17.80 -0.64
CA PHE A 309 -10.42 17.90 0.81
C PHE A 309 -9.80 19.23 1.23
N ASP A 310 -8.76 19.71 0.55
CA ASP A 310 -8.12 21.00 0.85
C ASP A 310 -9.11 22.17 0.69
N SER A 311 -9.98 22.09 -0.33
CA SER A 311 -11.04 23.08 -0.57
C SER A 311 -12.08 23.08 0.56
N ILE A 312 -12.49 21.89 1.02
CA ILE A 312 -13.39 21.71 2.17
C ILE A 312 -12.71 22.19 3.47
N SER A 313 -11.43 21.84 3.64
CA SER A 313 -10.61 22.16 4.81
C SER A 313 -10.42 23.66 4.97
N SER A 314 -10.01 24.36 3.92
CA SER A 314 -9.96 25.83 3.91
C SER A 314 -11.35 26.47 4.02
N GLY A 315 -12.38 25.78 3.53
CA GLY A 315 -13.77 26.18 3.61
C GLY A 315 -14.27 26.32 5.04
N PHE A 316 -14.20 25.21 5.79
CA PHE A 316 -14.66 25.10 7.16
C PHE A 316 -13.62 25.51 8.21
N GLY A 317 -12.38 25.82 7.80
CA GLY A 317 -11.31 26.19 8.72
C GLY A 317 -10.80 25.00 9.55
N ILE A 318 -10.70 23.82 8.93
CA ILE A 318 -10.23 22.60 9.57
C ILE A 318 -8.74 22.75 9.90
N VAL A 319 -8.35 22.48 11.15
CA VAL A 319 -6.95 22.47 11.58
C VAL A 319 -6.65 21.14 12.24
N GLU A 320 -5.69 20.41 11.69
CA GLU A 320 -5.30 19.07 12.17
C GLU A 320 -6.48 18.08 12.30
N GLY A 321 -7.48 18.20 11.42
CA GLY A 321 -8.67 17.35 11.43
C GLY A 321 -9.76 17.81 12.40
N PHE A 322 -9.62 18.97 13.04
CA PHE A 322 -10.59 19.50 14.01
C PHE A 322 -11.20 20.83 13.57
N VAL A 323 -12.43 21.06 14.00
CA VAL A 323 -13.16 22.34 13.91
C VAL A 323 -13.76 22.70 15.27
N PRO A 324 -14.08 23.98 15.54
CA PRO A 324 -14.89 24.35 16.69
C PRO A 324 -16.19 23.55 16.75
N CYS A 325 -16.48 22.91 17.88
CA CYS A 325 -17.70 22.13 18.06
C CYS A 325 -18.98 22.95 17.84
N ALA A 326 -18.91 24.27 17.99
CA ALA A 326 -20.01 25.17 17.69
C ALA A 326 -20.48 25.04 16.22
N TYR A 327 -19.57 24.77 15.29
CA TYR A 327 -19.83 24.67 13.84
C TYR A 327 -20.84 23.57 13.52
N ARG A 328 -20.97 22.55 14.37
CA ARG A 328 -22.03 21.54 14.29
C ARG A 328 -23.44 22.12 14.13
N ASN A 329 -23.68 23.30 14.71
CA ASN A 329 -24.97 23.98 14.69
C ASN A 329 -25.11 25.02 13.56
N ALA A 330 -24.12 25.13 12.68
CA ALA A 330 -24.19 26.03 11.54
C ALA A 330 -25.15 25.47 10.47
N ASP A 331 -25.90 26.36 9.81
CA ASP A 331 -26.73 26.02 8.66
C ASP A 331 -25.87 25.92 7.39
N ALA A 332 -24.98 24.92 7.40
CA ALA A 332 -24.08 24.63 6.29
C ALA A 332 -24.04 23.12 6.02
N SER A 333 -23.91 22.77 4.74
CA SER A 333 -23.91 21.39 4.28
C SER A 333 -23.01 21.18 3.06
N LEU A 334 -22.55 19.95 2.87
CA LEU A 334 -21.96 19.47 1.62
C LEU A 334 -23.02 18.69 0.85
N ILE A 335 -23.10 18.90 -0.46
CA ILE A 335 -24.04 18.20 -1.34
C ILE A 335 -23.25 17.36 -2.33
N TYR A 336 -23.48 16.05 -2.30
CA TYR A 336 -22.80 15.08 -3.17
C TYR A 336 -23.72 14.72 -4.33
N HIS A 337 -23.24 14.92 -5.55
CA HIS A 337 -23.98 14.70 -6.78
C HIS A 337 -23.50 13.40 -7.45
N PHE A 338 -24.42 12.52 -7.82
CA PHE A 338 -24.10 11.24 -8.44
C PHE A 338 -24.69 11.14 -9.84
N GLY A 339 -24.04 10.37 -10.72
CA GLY A 339 -24.62 9.99 -12.02
C GLY A 339 -24.85 11.13 -13.03
N GLY A 340 -24.14 12.25 -12.90
CA GLY A 340 -24.25 13.40 -13.79
C GLY A 340 -25.49 14.26 -13.50
N SER A 341 -25.93 15.06 -14.49
CA SER A 341 -27.00 16.05 -14.29
C SER A 341 -28.38 15.46 -13.94
N ASP A 342 -28.61 14.20 -14.31
CA ASP A 342 -29.89 13.50 -14.13
C ASP A 342 -29.88 12.54 -12.94
N GLY A 343 -28.81 12.51 -12.14
CA GLY A 343 -28.72 11.64 -10.98
C GLY A 343 -29.04 12.34 -9.65
N PRO A 344 -29.11 11.57 -8.56
CA PRO A 344 -29.54 12.06 -7.26
C PRO A 344 -28.45 12.92 -6.62
N SER A 345 -28.87 13.76 -5.67
CA SER A 345 -27.97 14.54 -4.82
C SER A 345 -28.30 14.29 -3.36
N ILE A 346 -27.27 14.13 -2.52
CA ILE A 346 -27.41 13.93 -1.08
C ILE A 346 -26.79 15.10 -0.34
N GLU A 347 -27.63 15.82 0.40
CA GLU A 347 -27.22 16.93 1.27
C GLU A 347 -26.82 16.37 2.64
N VAL A 348 -25.57 16.60 3.04
CA VAL A 348 -24.97 16.16 4.31
C VAL A 348 -24.75 17.38 5.19
N PRO A 349 -25.50 17.53 6.30
CA PRO A 349 -25.34 18.66 7.19
C PRO A 349 -24.01 18.57 7.94
N LEU A 350 -23.48 19.72 8.35
CA LEU A 350 -22.22 19.79 9.12
C LEU A 350 -22.29 19.00 10.44
N SER A 351 -23.50 18.78 10.97
CA SER A 351 -23.71 17.91 12.13
C SER A 351 -23.38 16.44 11.89
N ASP A 352 -23.46 15.93 10.66
CA ASP A 352 -23.07 14.54 10.34
C ASP A 352 -21.60 14.42 9.94
N LEU A 353 -21.01 15.54 9.49
CA LEU A 353 -19.59 15.69 9.15
C LEU A 353 -18.68 16.00 10.35
N THR A 354 -19.26 16.23 11.53
CA THR A 354 -18.52 16.52 12.76
C THR A 354 -18.95 15.58 13.87
N ASP A 355 -18.06 15.24 14.79
CA ASP A 355 -18.41 14.39 15.92
C ASP A 355 -19.22 15.13 17.01
N LEU A 356 -19.90 14.35 17.85
CA LEU A 356 -20.64 14.88 19.01
C LEU A 356 -19.66 15.34 20.10
N PRO A 357 -19.81 16.56 20.64
CA PRO A 357 -19.04 16.98 21.80
C PRO A 357 -19.36 16.09 23.01
N GLY A 358 -18.34 15.48 23.63
CA GLY A 358 -18.49 14.77 24.90
C GLY A 358 -18.84 13.27 24.84
N THR A 359 -18.55 12.56 23.74
CA THR A 359 -18.55 11.07 23.75
C THR A 359 -17.50 10.47 24.71
N THR A 360 -16.66 11.32 25.29
CA THR A 360 -15.86 11.07 26.48
C THR A 360 -16.09 12.22 27.47
N GLU A 361 -16.86 12.01 28.54
CA GLU A 361 -16.91 12.97 29.66
C GLU A 361 -15.51 13.23 30.27
N ASP A 362 -14.51 12.42 29.93
CA ASP A 362 -13.12 12.52 30.38
C ASP A 362 -12.09 12.98 29.30
N ASN A 363 -12.48 13.26 28.04
CA ASN A 363 -11.50 13.55 26.96
C ASN A 363 -11.94 14.62 25.93
N SER A 364 -12.74 15.62 26.32
CA SER A 364 -13.06 16.75 25.44
C SER A 364 -11.78 17.44 24.97
N LEU A 365 -11.54 17.45 23.65
CA LEU A 365 -10.41 18.14 23.04
C LEU A 365 -10.71 19.64 22.96
N TYR A 366 -9.68 20.46 23.16
CA TYR A 366 -9.77 21.91 23.09
C TYR A 366 -8.64 22.45 22.23
N PHE A 367 -8.92 23.51 21.47
CA PHE A 367 -7.89 24.34 20.86
C PHE A 367 -7.12 25.11 21.95
N ALA A 368 -5.95 25.66 21.60
CA ALA A 368 -5.09 26.37 22.54
C ALA A 368 -5.74 27.61 23.19
N ASP A 369 -6.81 28.15 22.60
CA ASP A 369 -7.59 29.27 23.14
C ASP A 369 -8.73 28.84 24.08
N GLY A 370 -8.89 27.53 24.33
CA GLY A 370 -9.95 26.96 25.15
C GLY A 370 -11.26 26.70 24.40
N THR A 371 -11.30 26.88 23.08
CA THR A 371 -12.48 26.53 22.26
C THR A 371 -12.62 25.00 22.18
N PRO A 372 -13.81 24.43 22.45
CA PRO A 372 -14.05 22.99 22.28
C PRO A 372 -13.83 22.56 20.82
N ALA A 373 -13.03 21.52 20.62
CA ALA A 373 -12.65 20.98 19.33
C ALA A 373 -13.40 19.68 19.03
N CYS A 374 -14.02 19.60 17.85
CA CYS A 374 -14.72 18.42 17.35
C CYS A 374 -14.00 17.92 16.11
N GLN A 375 -13.85 16.60 16.01
CA GLN A 375 -13.25 15.96 14.85
C GLN A 375 -14.14 16.18 13.62
N PHE A 376 -13.51 16.47 12.49
CA PHE A 376 -14.13 16.54 11.19
C PHE A 376 -13.97 15.20 10.47
N ASN A 377 -15.08 14.62 10.03
CA ASN A 377 -15.15 13.23 9.57
C ASN A 377 -14.83 13.06 8.09
N THR A 378 -13.87 13.84 7.59
CA THR A 378 -13.39 13.77 6.22
C THR A 378 -11.87 13.88 6.22
N VAL A 379 -11.22 13.08 5.39
CA VAL A 379 -9.77 13.04 5.22
C VAL A 379 -9.42 13.11 3.74
N GLY A 380 -8.30 13.76 3.44
CA GLY A 380 -7.75 13.81 2.10
C GLY A 380 -7.00 12.55 1.75
N ASP A 381 -7.28 12.01 0.57
CA ASP A 381 -6.61 10.85 -0.02
C ASP A 381 -5.78 11.27 -1.25
N SER A 382 -4.51 10.87 -1.28
CA SER A 382 -3.58 11.22 -2.37
C SER A 382 -3.68 10.28 -3.58
N GLU A 383 -4.26 9.09 -3.42
CA GLU A 383 -4.44 8.09 -4.48
C GLU A 383 -5.76 8.31 -5.26
N LYS A 384 -6.56 9.31 -4.86
CA LYS A 384 -7.88 9.68 -5.41
C LYS A 384 -8.98 8.62 -5.24
N ASP A 385 -8.76 7.61 -4.40
CA ASP A 385 -9.83 6.69 -4.01
C ASP A 385 -10.88 7.45 -3.19
N VAL A 386 -12.17 7.23 -3.52
CA VAL A 386 -13.28 7.85 -2.81
C VAL A 386 -14.04 6.80 -2.03
N ILE A 387 -14.05 6.95 -0.70
CA ILE A 387 -14.86 6.13 0.21
C ILE A 387 -15.81 7.08 0.94
N LEU A 388 -17.10 6.83 0.79
CA LEU A 388 -18.15 7.57 1.48
C LEU A 388 -18.67 6.72 2.65
N GLY A 389 -18.05 6.92 3.81
CA GLY A 389 -18.37 6.20 5.03
C GLY A 389 -19.64 6.66 5.75
N ASP A 390 -19.83 6.19 6.98
CA ASP A 390 -21.01 6.46 7.81
C ASP A 390 -21.34 7.96 7.96
N SER A 391 -20.32 8.82 8.01
CA SER A 391 -20.49 10.28 8.06
C SER A 391 -21.23 10.87 6.85
N PHE A 392 -21.14 10.21 5.69
CA PHE A 392 -21.98 10.48 4.53
C PHE A 392 -23.27 9.64 4.57
N MET A 393 -23.15 8.33 4.82
CA MET A 393 -24.24 7.39 4.67
C MET A 393 -25.43 7.65 5.61
N ARG A 394 -25.24 8.31 6.76
CA ARG A 394 -26.36 8.74 7.62
C ARG A 394 -27.36 9.68 6.94
N SER A 395 -26.89 10.47 5.97
CA SER A 395 -27.74 11.38 5.20
C SER A 395 -28.41 10.70 3.99
N GLY A 396 -28.05 9.45 3.67
CA GLY A 396 -28.60 8.71 2.54
C GLY A 396 -29.42 7.49 2.96
N TYR A 397 -30.40 7.15 2.14
CA TYR A 397 -31.07 5.86 2.16
C TYR A 397 -30.63 5.07 0.93
N PHE A 398 -30.10 3.87 1.15
CA PHE A 398 -29.45 3.07 0.10
C PHE A 398 -30.15 1.73 -0.07
N VAL A 399 -30.43 1.35 -1.31
CA VAL A 399 -30.92 0.01 -1.68
C VAL A 399 -29.88 -0.64 -2.58
N TYR A 400 -29.18 -1.64 -2.06
CA TYR A 400 -28.17 -2.41 -2.76
C TYR A 400 -28.82 -3.61 -3.44
N ASP A 401 -28.82 -3.66 -4.78
CA ASP A 401 -29.37 -4.75 -5.57
C ASP A 401 -28.23 -5.53 -6.23
N LEU A 402 -27.75 -6.58 -5.55
CA LEU A 402 -26.65 -7.41 -6.03
C LEU A 402 -27.03 -8.17 -7.31
N GLU A 403 -28.29 -8.56 -7.44
CA GLU A 403 -28.78 -9.32 -8.60
C GLU A 403 -28.82 -8.47 -9.89
N ASN A 404 -29.06 -7.14 -9.82
CA ASN A 404 -29.04 -6.26 -11.01
C ASN A 404 -27.80 -5.35 -11.12
N HIS A 405 -26.90 -5.36 -10.14
CA HIS A 405 -25.75 -4.45 -10.06
C HIS A 405 -26.16 -2.97 -9.99
N LEU A 406 -27.16 -2.66 -9.17
CA LEU A 406 -27.69 -1.31 -8.97
C LEU A 406 -27.58 -0.90 -7.51
N VAL A 407 -27.43 0.40 -7.26
CA VAL A 407 -27.64 1.00 -5.95
C VAL A 407 -28.66 2.12 -6.08
N ALA A 408 -29.82 2.00 -5.45
CA ALA A 408 -30.78 3.08 -5.39
C ALA A 408 -30.50 4.01 -4.20
N VAL A 409 -30.54 5.31 -4.45
CA VAL A 409 -30.13 6.34 -3.49
C VAL A 409 -31.22 7.40 -3.37
N ALA A 410 -31.55 7.78 -2.14
CA ALA A 410 -32.46 8.88 -1.80
C ALA A 410 -31.96 9.61 -0.52
N GLN A 411 -32.43 10.83 -0.28
CA GLN A 411 -32.15 11.54 0.97
C GLN A 411 -32.80 10.82 2.15
N ALA A 412 -32.03 10.46 3.17
CA ALA A 412 -32.55 9.84 4.39
C ALA A 412 -33.51 10.77 5.13
N LYS A 413 -34.49 10.17 5.80
CA LYS A 413 -35.39 10.85 6.73
C LYS A 413 -35.00 10.46 8.16
N ALA A 414 -34.67 11.44 8.99
CA ALA A 414 -34.27 11.23 10.38
C ALA A 414 -35.48 10.92 11.30
N ALA A 415 -35.22 10.20 12.39
CA ALA A 415 -36.13 9.97 13.51
C ALA A 415 -37.51 9.37 13.12
N VAL A 416 -37.50 8.37 12.23
CA VAL A 416 -38.72 7.70 11.76
C VAL A 416 -38.96 6.39 12.50
N SER A 417 -40.04 6.31 13.26
CA SER A 417 -40.41 5.10 14.04
C SER A 417 -41.44 4.17 13.37
N SER A 418 -41.97 4.54 12.21
CA SER A 418 -42.92 3.71 11.45
C SER A 418 -42.23 3.02 10.27
N ASP A 419 -42.63 1.79 9.97
CA ASP A 419 -42.10 1.00 8.85
C ASP A 419 -43.23 0.66 7.86
N ALA A 420 -42.95 0.71 6.55
CA ALA A 420 -43.87 0.29 5.49
C ALA A 420 -43.15 -0.56 4.43
N ILE A 421 -42.44 -1.58 4.90
CA ILE A 421 -41.55 -2.39 4.08
C ILE A 421 -42.29 -3.08 2.93
N THR A 422 -41.75 -2.95 1.73
CA THR A 422 -42.17 -3.65 0.52
C THR A 422 -41.07 -4.62 0.09
N ALA A 423 -41.40 -5.90 -0.04
CA ALA A 423 -40.49 -6.90 -0.58
C ALA A 423 -40.12 -6.57 -2.03
N ILE A 424 -38.89 -6.88 -2.44
CA ILE A 424 -38.40 -6.75 -3.80
C ILE A 424 -38.54 -8.12 -4.49
N PRO A 425 -39.43 -8.29 -5.48
CA PRO A 425 -39.48 -9.54 -6.23
C PRO A 425 -38.24 -9.71 -7.14
N SER A 426 -37.71 -10.94 -7.26
CA SER A 426 -36.68 -11.25 -8.26
C SER A 426 -37.16 -10.96 -9.69
N GLY A 427 -36.23 -10.59 -10.57
CA GLY A 427 -36.52 -10.18 -11.96
C GLY A 427 -37.34 -8.89 -12.15
N THR A 428 -37.50 -8.05 -11.12
CA THR A 428 -38.27 -6.79 -11.21
C THR A 428 -37.41 -5.56 -10.93
N SER A 429 -37.94 -4.37 -11.22
CA SER A 429 -37.34 -3.09 -10.80
C SER A 429 -37.52 -2.87 -9.30
N ILE A 430 -36.57 -2.16 -8.67
CA ILE A 430 -36.65 -1.79 -7.25
C ILE A 430 -37.95 -0.99 -6.98
N PRO A 431 -38.84 -1.46 -6.08
CA PRO A 431 -40.07 -0.76 -5.72
C PRO A 431 -39.81 0.67 -5.23
N GLY A 432 -40.62 1.62 -5.70
CA GLY A 432 -40.50 3.03 -5.32
C GLY A 432 -39.42 3.81 -6.05
N CYS A 433 -38.63 3.17 -6.92
CA CYS A 433 -37.62 3.84 -7.72
C CYS A 433 -38.26 4.66 -8.85
N SER A 434 -37.89 5.95 -8.96
CA SER A 434 -38.43 6.89 -9.95
C SER A 434 -37.75 6.79 -11.31
N SER A 435 -36.45 6.46 -11.34
CA SER A 435 -35.65 6.32 -12.55
C SER A 435 -34.40 5.47 -12.32
N THR A 436 -33.81 4.97 -13.41
CA THR A 436 -32.52 4.31 -13.41
C THR A 436 -31.54 5.13 -14.23
N ASN A 437 -30.47 5.59 -13.58
CA ASN A 437 -29.38 6.33 -14.17
C ASN A 437 -28.22 5.35 -14.49
N THR A 438 -27.87 5.27 -15.78
CA THR A 438 -26.86 4.34 -16.30
C THR A 438 -25.54 5.04 -16.60
N TYR A 439 -25.21 6.12 -15.88
CA TYR A 439 -23.96 6.85 -16.07
C TYR A 439 -22.76 5.96 -15.73
N MET A 440 -21.86 5.79 -16.70
CA MET A 440 -20.65 4.99 -16.58
C MET A 440 -19.41 5.87 -16.74
N LEU A 441 -18.45 5.69 -15.84
CA LEU A 441 -17.16 6.34 -15.91
C LEU A 441 -16.32 5.80 -17.07
N SER A 442 -15.40 6.63 -17.56
CA SER A 442 -14.41 6.19 -18.55
C SER A 442 -13.45 5.15 -17.96
N SER A 443 -12.89 4.25 -18.77
CA SER A 443 -12.00 3.18 -18.29
C SER A 443 -10.72 3.69 -17.61
N SER A 444 -10.30 4.94 -17.88
CA SER A 444 -9.14 5.58 -17.23
C SER A 444 -9.39 6.07 -15.81
N SER A 445 -10.65 6.04 -15.34
CA SER A 445 -11.07 6.51 -14.01
C SER A 445 -11.50 5.37 -13.08
N LEU A 446 -11.33 4.10 -13.46
CA LEU A 446 -11.70 2.95 -12.64
C LEU A 446 -10.54 2.52 -11.74
N PRO A 447 -10.77 2.13 -10.47
CA PRO A 447 -9.70 1.72 -9.57
C PRO A 447 -9.20 0.33 -9.99
N THR A 448 -7.87 0.15 -10.06
CA THR A 448 -7.22 -1.13 -10.40
C THR A 448 -6.61 -1.84 -9.19
N THR A 449 -6.72 -1.26 -7.99
CA THR A 449 -6.02 -1.71 -6.78
C THR A 449 -6.86 -1.49 -5.52
N LEU A 450 -6.66 -2.33 -4.51
CA LEU A 450 -7.18 -2.10 -3.15
C LEU A 450 -6.50 -0.86 -2.53
N PRO A 451 -7.23 -0.05 -1.74
CA PRO A 451 -6.71 1.18 -1.17
C PRO A 451 -5.55 0.89 -0.21
N ARG A 452 -4.46 1.65 -0.36
CA ARG A 452 -3.30 1.63 0.55
C ARG A 452 -3.14 3.00 1.20
N GLN A 453 -3.06 2.97 2.52
CA GLN A 453 -3.25 4.07 3.44
C GLN A 453 -2.50 5.38 3.16
N THR A 454 -3.24 6.47 3.36
CA THR A 454 -2.79 7.85 3.54
C THR A 454 -2.28 8.13 4.96
N GLN A 455 -1.35 9.06 5.06
CA GLN A 455 -0.58 9.37 6.27
C GLN A 455 -1.24 10.46 7.11
N SER A 456 -1.47 10.20 8.39
CA SER A 456 -1.68 11.24 9.40
C SER A 456 -0.35 11.66 10.02
N SER A 457 -0.04 12.96 9.99
CA SER A 457 1.12 13.56 10.65
C SER A 457 0.81 13.94 12.10
N SER A 458 1.61 13.46 13.05
CA SER A 458 1.59 13.92 14.44
C SER A 458 2.46 15.17 14.62
N PHE A 459 1.91 16.21 15.25
CA PHE A 459 2.64 17.42 15.64
C PHE A 459 2.39 17.77 17.11
N ASN A 460 3.47 18.17 17.78
CA ASN A 460 3.50 18.62 19.17
C ASN A 460 3.28 20.14 19.23
N ASN A 461 2.02 20.59 19.27
CA ASN A 461 1.54 21.79 19.97
C ASN A 461 0.05 22.02 19.63
N TYR A 462 -0.80 22.20 20.64
CA TYR A 462 -2.23 22.48 20.44
C TYR A 462 -2.43 23.70 19.50
N PRO A 463 -3.11 23.54 18.35
CA PRO A 463 -3.34 24.64 17.42
C PRO A 463 -4.42 25.61 17.91
N LEU A 464 -4.46 26.81 17.33
CA LEU A 464 -5.61 27.72 17.43
C LEU A 464 -6.69 27.30 16.41
N PRO A 465 -7.98 27.64 16.62
CA PRO A 465 -9.02 27.36 15.64
C PRO A 465 -8.71 28.03 14.29
N GLY A 466 -8.98 27.31 13.19
CA GLY A 466 -8.89 27.87 11.84
C GLY A 466 -9.97 28.93 11.60
N THR A 467 -9.72 29.82 10.63
CA THR A 467 -10.73 30.80 10.19
C THR A 467 -11.46 30.24 8.96
N PRO A 468 -12.77 29.96 9.03
CA PRO A 468 -13.52 29.45 7.90
C PRO A 468 -13.66 30.52 6.81
N THR A 469 -13.59 30.10 5.56
CA THR A 469 -13.92 30.97 4.40
C THR A 469 -15.38 30.84 3.97
N PHE A 470 -16.04 29.75 4.37
CA PHE A 470 -17.46 29.52 4.18
C PHE A 470 -18.28 30.30 5.21
N ASP A 471 -19.50 30.68 4.84
CA ASP A 471 -20.36 31.48 5.69
C ASP A 471 -21.15 30.61 6.67
N LEU A 472 -20.55 30.36 7.83
CA LEU A 472 -21.15 29.54 8.90
C LEU A 472 -22.10 30.35 9.81
N GLY A 473 -22.47 31.57 9.40
CA GLY A 473 -23.40 32.43 10.11
C GLY A 473 -22.91 32.88 11.50
N SER A 474 -23.88 33.16 12.37
CA SER A 474 -23.65 33.74 13.71
C SER A 474 -22.80 32.86 14.65
N VAL A 475 -22.57 31.60 14.31
CA VAL A 475 -21.81 30.62 15.09
C VAL A 475 -20.33 31.01 15.23
N THR A 476 -19.79 31.81 14.31
CA THR A 476 -18.38 32.28 14.32
C THR A 476 -18.07 33.38 15.35
N THR A 477 -19.07 33.94 16.04
CA THR A 477 -18.91 35.17 16.85
C THR A 477 -18.69 34.98 18.36
N GLN A 478 -18.46 33.74 18.85
CA GLN A 478 -18.22 33.46 20.27
C GLN A 478 -16.75 33.16 20.60
N THR A 479 -15.82 34.07 20.33
CA THR A 479 -14.53 34.12 21.03
C THR A 479 -14.36 35.46 21.74
N GLY A 480 -14.16 35.38 23.05
CA GLY A 480 -14.27 36.49 23.99
C GLY A 480 -13.31 37.64 23.72
N SER A 481 -13.88 38.83 23.58
CA SER A 481 -13.17 40.09 23.76
C SER A 481 -12.55 40.15 25.16
N SER A 482 -11.22 40.12 25.24
CA SER A 482 -10.48 40.73 26.35
C SER A 482 -9.82 42.00 25.85
N ALA A 483 -10.26 43.11 26.42
CA ALA A 483 -9.86 44.47 26.08
C ALA A 483 -8.35 44.67 26.21
N ILE A 484 -7.74 45.23 25.17
CA ILE A 484 -6.54 46.06 25.30
C ILE A 484 -6.82 47.38 24.59
N THR A 485 -7.07 48.40 25.40
CA THR A 485 -7.03 49.81 25.04
C THR A 485 -5.67 50.19 24.48
N SER A 486 -5.62 50.70 23.25
CA SER A 486 -4.64 51.71 22.86
C SER A 486 -5.24 52.68 21.84
N SER A 487 -5.24 53.94 22.25
CA SER A 487 -5.71 55.13 21.56
C SER A 487 -4.71 55.61 20.51
N ALA A 488 -5.17 55.93 19.30
CA ALA A 488 -4.72 57.03 18.42
C ALA A 488 -5.51 56.92 17.10
N SER A 489 -6.50 57.77 16.84
CA SER A 489 -6.40 59.14 16.30
C SER A 489 -6.97 59.18 14.87
N SER A 490 -8.22 59.66 14.80
CA SER A 490 -8.86 60.42 13.72
C SER A 490 -8.12 60.62 12.39
N THR A 491 -8.74 60.26 11.26
CA THR A 491 -9.06 61.25 10.20
C THR A 491 -10.18 60.78 9.26
N SER A 492 -11.26 61.58 9.24
CA SER A 492 -12.09 62.02 8.10
C SER A 492 -12.51 61.05 6.96
N THR A 493 -13.82 60.82 6.91
CA THR A 493 -14.74 61.07 5.76
C THR A 493 -14.22 60.94 4.33
N SER A 494 -14.86 60.07 3.54
CA SER A 494 -15.67 60.54 2.41
C SER A 494 -16.75 59.53 2.04
N THR A 495 -17.99 60.03 2.02
CA THR A 495 -19.20 59.48 1.45
C THR A 495 -19.19 59.59 -0.08
N SER A 496 -19.71 58.59 -0.78
CA SER A 496 -20.50 58.81 -1.99
C SER A 496 -21.45 57.64 -2.25
N ASN A 497 -22.75 57.90 -2.06
CA ASN A 497 -23.87 57.12 -2.57
C ASN A 497 -23.98 57.27 -4.10
N SER A 498 -24.46 56.23 -4.77
CA SER A 498 -25.54 56.23 -5.80
C SER A 498 -25.67 54.79 -6.29
N GLU A 499 -26.73 54.08 -5.91
CA GLU A 499 -28.05 54.02 -6.58
C GLU A 499 -28.03 53.13 -7.84
N ASP A 500 -28.58 51.93 -7.65
CA ASP A 500 -29.63 51.25 -8.45
C ASP A 500 -29.77 51.56 -9.94
N ASP A 501 -29.81 50.51 -10.76
CA ASP A 501 -31.05 50.17 -11.47
C ASP A 501 -31.00 48.76 -12.09
N ALA A 502 -32.10 48.04 -11.91
CA ALA A 502 -32.43 46.77 -12.52
C ALA A 502 -33.26 47.00 -13.80
N GLU A 503 -33.16 46.09 -14.78
CA GLU A 503 -34.29 45.34 -15.39
C GLU A 503 -33.93 44.67 -16.74
N SER A 504 -34.01 43.34 -16.73
CA SER A 504 -34.95 42.49 -17.50
C SER A 504 -35.13 42.64 -19.04
N ALA A 505 -35.01 41.45 -19.68
CA ALA A 505 -35.94 40.80 -20.64
C ALA A 505 -35.59 40.67 -22.15
N ALA A 506 -35.37 39.39 -22.51
CA ALA A 506 -36.08 38.57 -23.51
C ALA A 506 -35.99 38.84 -25.03
N SER A 507 -35.60 37.81 -25.79
CA SER A 507 -36.39 37.10 -26.84
C SER A 507 -35.46 36.35 -27.83
N THR A 508 -35.84 35.42 -28.73
CA THR A 508 -36.77 34.27 -28.83
C THR A 508 -36.48 33.60 -30.22
N LEU A 509 -36.51 32.26 -30.30
CA LEU A 509 -36.77 31.35 -31.46
C LEU A 509 -35.94 31.38 -32.78
N ASN A 510 -35.46 30.21 -33.24
CA ASN A 510 -36.15 29.37 -34.26
C ASN A 510 -35.45 28.00 -34.54
N ARG A 511 -36.25 26.93 -34.74
CA ARG A 511 -35.93 25.63 -35.42
C ARG A 511 -36.59 25.66 -36.85
N PRO A 512 -36.79 24.58 -37.68
CA PRO A 512 -36.48 23.12 -37.55
C PRO A 512 -36.09 22.35 -38.85
N LEU A 513 -36.15 21.00 -38.76
CA LEU A 513 -36.40 19.93 -39.79
C LEU A 513 -35.14 19.23 -40.41
N VAL A 514 -35.06 17.92 -40.74
CA VAL A 514 -35.94 16.73 -40.76
C VAL A 514 -35.16 15.43 -41.14
N ALA A 515 -35.65 14.24 -40.70
CA ALA A 515 -35.52 12.86 -41.27
C ALA A 515 -34.14 12.17 -41.39
N MET A 516 -33.99 10.84 -41.53
CA MET A 516 -34.64 9.57 -41.13
C MET A 516 -33.75 8.47 -41.76
N PHE A 517 -33.52 7.38 -41.02
CA PHE A 517 -33.37 5.97 -41.45
C PHE A 517 -32.33 5.51 -42.51
N ALA A 518 -31.40 4.69 -42.01
CA ALA A 518 -31.22 3.25 -42.25
C ALA A 518 -31.17 2.66 -43.68
N ALA A 519 -30.14 1.83 -43.92
CA ALA A 519 -30.24 0.50 -44.55
C ALA A 519 -28.86 -0.19 -44.43
N LEU A 520 -28.72 -1.27 -43.65
CA LEU A 520 -29.05 -2.68 -43.96
C LEU A 520 -27.99 -3.33 -44.89
N THR A 521 -27.21 -4.27 -44.35
CA THR A 521 -27.29 -5.74 -44.63
C THR A 521 -26.25 -6.23 -45.64
N THR A 522 -25.81 -7.50 -45.68
CA THR A 522 -26.37 -8.78 -45.21
C THR A 522 -25.24 -9.85 -45.16
N THR A 523 -25.29 -10.72 -44.13
CA THR A 523 -25.28 -12.21 -44.20
C THR A 523 -24.00 -12.95 -44.64
N TRP A 524 -23.30 -13.68 -43.75
CA TRP A 524 -23.51 -15.08 -43.31
C TRP A 524 -23.47 -16.14 -44.42
N ILE A 525 -22.62 -17.17 -44.25
CA ILE A 525 -23.01 -18.60 -44.18
C ILE A 525 -21.77 -19.49 -43.93
N MET A 526 -21.92 -20.34 -42.91
CA MET A 526 -21.14 -21.52 -42.58
C MET A 526 -20.97 -22.51 -43.75
N LEU A 527 -19.89 -23.28 -43.77
CA LEU A 527 -19.99 -24.71 -44.09
C LEU A 527 -18.82 -25.51 -43.49
N ALA A 528 -19.17 -26.56 -42.76
CA ALA A 528 -18.29 -27.61 -42.26
C ALA A 528 -18.32 -28.83 -43.20
N CYS A 529 -17.19 -29.57 -43.32
CA CYS A 529 -17.10 -31.04 -43.26
C CYS A 529 -15.73 -31.59 -43.75
N SER A 530 -14.90 -32.09 -42.80
CA SER A 530 -14.35 -33.46 -42.66
C SER A 530 -13.59 -34.19 -43.82
N PRO A 531 -12.95 -35.38 -43.61
CA PRO A 531 -11.57 -35.58 -43.15
C PRO A 531 -10.72 -36.48 -44.11
N ARG A 532 -9.40 -36.60 -43.91
CA ARG A 532 -8.62 -37.82 -44.32
C ARG A 532 -7.19 -37.88 -43.76
N GLU A 533 -6.98 -38.91 -42.93
CA GLU A 533 -5.88 -39.89 -42.86
C GLU A 533 -4.41 -39.47 -43.13
N GLY A 534 -3.60 -39.52 -42.06
CA GLY A 534 -2.60 -40.58 -41.84
C GLY A 534 -1.33 -40.62 -42.69
N SER A 535 -0.19 -40.23 -42.10
CA SER A 535 1.06 -41.00 -42.21
C SER A 535 2.00 -40.69 -41.05
N GLU A 536 2.41 -41.75 -40.35
CA GLU A 536 3.45 -41.79 -39.32
C GLU A 536 4.79 -41.23 -39.84
N MET A 537 5.47 -40.47 -38.99
CA MET A 537 6.94 -40.40 -39.02
C MET A 537 7.45 -40.10 -37.62
N GLU A 538 7.90 -41.16 -36.94
CA GLU A 538 8.76 -41.05 -35.77
C GLU A 538 10.01 -40.23 -36.12
N LEU A 539 10.34 -39.24 -35.30
CA LEU A 539 11.72 -38.74 -35.20
C LEU A 539 12.11 -38.53 -33.73
N PRO A 540 13.39 -38.77 -33.41
CA PRO A 540 13.81 -39.29 -32.12
C PRO A 540 14.28 -38.19 -31.16
N ILE A 541 14.30 -38.56 -29.88
CA ILE A 541 15.11 -37.93 -28.84
C ILE A 541 16.61 -38.20 -29.14
N PRO A 542 17.48 -37.19 -29.08
CA PRO A 542 18.80 -37.44 -28.55
C PRO A 542 19.24 -36.37 -27.54
N GLY A 543 19.59 -36.84 -26.34
CA GLY A 543 20.45 -36.11 -25.43
C GLY A 543 21.91 -36.08 -25.90
N ALA A 544 22.68 -35.26 -25.19
CA ALA A 544 24.14 -35.14 -25.20
C ALA A 544 24.80 -34.67 -26.51
N PHE A 545 25.31 -33.44 -26.49
CA PHE A 545 26.31 -32.98 -27.46
C PHE A 545 27.73 -33.09 -26.89
N PRO A 546 28.71 -33.52 -27.70
CA PRO A 546 30.07 -33.85 -27.29
C PRO A 546 30.99 -32.64 -27.17
N ALA A 547 32.06 -32.82 -26.39
CA ALA A 547 33.20 -31.91 -26.34
C ALA A 547 34.03 -32.02 -27.62
N GLU A 548 34.41 -30.88 -28.20
CA GLU A 548 35.46 -30.79 -29.22
C GLU A 548 36.59 -29.88 -28.72
N GLU A 549 37.81 -30.43 -28.74
CA GLU A 549 39.05 -29.78 -28.33
C GLU A 549 39.56 -28.82 -29.42
N VAL A 550 39.94 -27.60 -29.02
CA VAL A 550 40.72 -26.67 -29.88
C VAL A 550 42.09 -26.42 -29.23
N PRO A 551 43.21 -26.40 -30.00
CA PRO A 551 44.56 -26.50 -29.45
C PRO A 551 45.01 -25.22 -28.72
N ARG A 552 45.66 -25.41 -27.57
CA ARG A 552 46.27 -24.33 -26.75
C ARG A 552 47.55 -23.78 -27.40
N GLN A 553 47.63 -22.47 -27.56
CA GLN A 553 48.90 -21.73 -27.72
C GLN A 553 49.26 -20.92 -26.46
N PRO A 554 50.56 -20.76 -26.14
CA PRO A 554 51.01 -20.35 -24.81
C PRO A 554 50.84 -18.86 -24.52
N LYS A 555 50.28 -18.53 -23.35
CA LYS A 555 50.17 -17.17 -22.81
C LYS A 555 51.55 -16.63 -22.43
N LYS A 556 51.97 -15.52 -23.05
CA LYS A 556 53.05 -14.67 -22.53
C LYS A 556 52.53 -13.85 -21.35
N ARG A 557 53.32 -13.87 -20.29
CA ARG A 557 53.09 -13.43 -18.91
C ARG A 557 53.12 -11.89 -18.83
N PHE A 558 52.04 -11.25 -18.40
CA PHE A 558 52.05 -9.83 -17.99
C PHE A 558 52.10 -9.76 -16.46
N ILE A 559 53.19 -9.18 -15.96
CA ILE A 559 53.55 -9.12 -14.53
C ILE A 559 52.90 -7.87 -13.93
N GLY A 560 52.24 -8.04 -12.79
CA GLY A 560 51.39 -7.05 -12.15
C GLY A 560 52.10 -5.81 -11.58
N ALA A 561 51.31 -4.74 -11.50
CA ALA A 561 51.62 -3.41 -10.98
C ALA A 561 51.80 -3.34 -9.45
N ARG A 562 52.51 -4.31 -8.86
CA ARG A 562 52.94 -4.27 -7.45
C ARG A 562 54.43 -3.95 -7.29
N ARG A 563 55.22 -4.14 -8.35
CA ARG A 563 56.66 -3.79 -8.39
C ARG A 563 56.94 -2.34 -8.84
N ALA A 564 55.94 -1.61 -9.33
CA ALA A 564 56.07 -0.19 -9.70
C ALA A 564 55.78 0.76 -8.52
N ALA A 565 55.04 0.30 -7.50
CA ALA A 565 54.79 1.06 -6.28
C ALA A 565 55.98 0.98 -5.30
N GLU A 566 56.65 -0.18 -5.21
CA GLU A 566 57.86 -0.36 -4.37
C GLU A 566 59.11 0.37 -4.90
N LEU A 567 59.12 0.77 -6.18
CA LEU A 567 60.20 1.59 -6.75
C LEU A 567 59.94 3.11 -6.66
N ARG A 568 58.70 3.54 -6.39
CA ARG A 568 58.39 4.97 -6.13
C ARG A 568 58.49 5.32 -4.64
N ALA A 569 58.32 4.34 -3.75
CA ALA A 569 58.54 4.51 -2.32
C ALA A 569 60.04 4.56 -1.92
N LYS A 570 60.97 4.29 -2.84
CA LYS A 570 62.43 4.33 -2.62
C LYS A 570 63.13 5.55 -3.22
N GLN A 571 62.38 6.59 -3.62
CA GLN A 571 62.94 7.81 -4.22
C GLN A 571 62.63 9.11 -3.46
N ASN A 572 61.96 9.03 -2.30
CA ASN A 572 61.63 10.20 -1.48
C ASN A 572 62.19 10.13 -0.03
N ASP A 573 62.98 9.12 0.30
CA ASP A 573 63.79 9.09 1.53
C ASP A 573 65.26 9.31 1.16
N GLU A 574 65.60 10.56 0.85
CA GLU A 574 66.95 11.15 0.96
C GLU A 574 66.84 12.64 0.60
N ASP A 575 66.35 13.43 1.56
CA ASP A 575 66.86 14.77 1.91
C ASP A 575 65.93 15.39 2.96
N GLY A 576 66.32 15.22 4.23
CA GLY A 576 65.62 15.82 5.37
C GLY A 576 66.13 17.24 5.68
N ALA A 577 65.23 18.11 6.17
CA ALA A 577 65.42 18.93 7.37
C ALA A 577 64.29 19.96 7.55
N GLY A 578 63.76 20.06 8.78
CA GLY A 578 63.53 21.37 9.43
C GLY A 578 62.10 21.96 9.47
N SER A 579 61.49 21.83 10.64
CA SER A 579 60.70 22.84 11.41
C SER A 579 59.42 23.49 10.85
N VAL A 580 58.30 23.19 11.51
CA VAL A 580 57.40 24.09 12.30
C VAL A 580 57.26 25.55 11.80
N GLU A 581 56.07 26.00 11.38
CA GLU A 581 55.08 26.74 12.19
C GLU A 581 53.94 27.35 11.33
N GLU A 582 52.85 27.70 12.00
CA GLU A 582 51.55 28.18 11.52
C GLU A 582 51.59 29.50 10.72
N THR A 583 50.62 29.74 9.81
CA THR A 583 49.56 30.77 9.94
C THR A 583 48.84 31.10 8.62
N SER A 584 47.50 31.10 8.71
CA SER A 584 46.55 32.14 8.27
C SER A 584 46.49 32.67 6.82
N ALA A 585 45.27 32.51 6.28
CA ALA A 585 44.47 33.52 5.57
C ALA A 585 44.64 33.76 4.04
N VAL A 586 43.51 33.48 3.36
CA VAL A 586 42.79 34.28 2.34
C VAL A 586 43.60 35.09 1.33
N VAL A 587 43.32 34.91 0.03
CA VAL A 587 42.95 35.97 -0.94
C VAL A 587 42.71 35.36 -2.33
N GLN A 588 41.53 35.66 -2.89
CA GLN A 588 41.19 35.52 -4.31
C GLN A 588 42.15 36.36 -5.16
N THR A 589 42.60 35.86 -6.32
CA THR A 589 42.69 36.74 -7.50
C THR A 589 42.76 35.95 -8.80
N GLN A 590 42.14 36.57 -9.79
CA GLN A 590 41.71 36.04 -11.07
C GLN A 590 42.86 35.70 -12.02
N SER A 591 42.58 34.68 -12.82
CA SER A 591 43.38 34.17 -13.92
C SER A 591 43.66 35.21 -15.02
N THR A 592 44.89 35.21 -15.53
CA THR A 592 45.17 35.54 -16.93
C THR A 592 45.72 34.30 -17.64
N ALA A 593 45.12 34.02 -18.80
CA ALA A 593 45.41 32.97 -19.78
C ALA A 593 46.91 32.88 -20.18
N ALA A 594 47.49 31.82 -20.72
CA ALA A 594 47.11 30.44 -21.01
C ALA A 594 48.40 29.70 -21.41
N ARG A 595 48.52 28.41 -21.08
CA ARG A 595 49.44 27.49 -21.79
C ARG A 595 48.75 26.15 -21.95
N ARG A 596 48.27 25.90 -23.18
CA ARG A 596 47.58 24.68 -23.62
C ARG A 596 48.35 23.43 -23.21
N ARG A 597 47.80 22.67 -22.25
CA ARG A 597 48.04 21.23 -22.10
C ARG A 597 47.00 20.50 -22.94
N ARG A 598 47.47 19.57 -23.80
CA ARG A 598 46.59 18.66 -24.55
C ARG A 598 45.74 17.88 -23.56
N LEU A 599 44.42 18.02 -23.68
CA LEU A 599 43.43 17.29 -22.89
C LEU A 599 43.48 15.79 -23.23
N PRO A 600 43.22 14.92 -22.24
CA PRO A 600 42.99 13.49 -22.50
C PRO A 600 41.76 13.32 -23.39
N HIS A 601 41.79 12.28 -24.22
CA HIS A 601 40.81 11.89 -25.21
C HIS A 601 39.34 12.02 -24.72
N VAL A 602 38.58 12.95 -25.30
CA VAL A 602 37.13 13.10 -25.14
C VAL A 602 36.46 11.93 -25.87
N SER A 603 35.77 11.04 -25.15
CA SER A 603 34.91 10.02 -25.76
C SER A 603 33.46 10.18 -25.30
N LYS A 604 32.59 10.51 -26.28
CA LYS A 604 31.13 10.34 -26.30
C LYS A 604 30.29 11.20 -25.34
N GLN A 605 30.21 12.50 -25.64
CA GLN A 605 29.05 13.29 -25.28
C GLN A 605 27.91 13.02 -26.28
N VAL A 606 26.66 13.09 -25.84
CA VAL A 606 25.50 13.06 -26.73
C VAL A 606 25.63 14.24 -27.71
N PRO A 607 25.49 14.02 -29.03
CA PRO A 607 25.61 15.10 -30.02
C PRO A 607 24.68 16.28 -29.75
N ASP A 608 25.15 17.51 -29.98
CA ASP A 608 24.37 18.74 -29.79
C ASP A 608 23.08 18.77 -30.62
N GLU A 609 23.09 18.09 -31.77
CA GLU A 609 21.93 17.90 -32.64
C GLU A 609 20.82 17.04 -32.01
N ILE A 610 21.12 16.22 -31.00
CA ILE A 610 20.13 15.46 -30.24
C ILE A 610 19.73 16.25 -28.99
N VAL A 611 20.71 16.84 -28.29
CA VAL A 611 20.47 17.57 -27.02
C VAL A 611 19.63 18.83 -27.24
N ASN A 612 19.87 19.58 -28.32
CA ASN A 612 19.19 20.85 -28.58
C ASN A 612 18.04 20.73 -29.59
N ASP A 613 17.61 19.51 -29.93
CA ASP A 613 16.49 19.30 -30.83
C ASP A 613 15.18 19.74 -30.14
N PRO A 614 14.45 20.71 -30.70
CA PRO A 614 13.25 21.25 -30.06
C PRO A 614 12.11 20.24 -29.99
N GLU A 615 11.99 19.33 -30.95
CA GLU A 615 10.93 18.33 -30.98
C GLU A 615 11.20 17.22 -29.95
N ILE A 616 12.46 16.77 -29.83
CA ILE A 616 12.86 15.82 -28.79
C ILE A 616 12.61 16.40 -27.41
N ASN A 617 13.02 17.65 -27.17
CA ASN A 617 12.83 18.30 -25.87
C ASN A 617 11.35 18.52 -25.53
N GLN A 618 10.52 18.86 -26.52
CA GLN A 618 9.07 18.97 -26.33
C GLN A 618 8.44 17.62 -25.96
N ALA A 619 8.88 16.53 -26.59
CA ALA A 619 8.36 15.20 -26.29
C ALA A 619 8.84 14.70 -24.91
N ILE A 620 10.09 14.99 -24.53
CA ILE A 620 10.62 14.69 -23.19
C ILE A 620 9.85 15.45 -22.09
N ALA A 621 9.35 16.66 -22.37
CA ALA A 621 8.58 17.44 -21.41
C ALA A 621 7.24 16.79 -20.98
N LEU A 622 6.81 15.71 -21.66
CA LEU A 622 5.69 14.87 -21.23
C LEU A 622 6.03 13.96 -20.04
N LEU A 623 7.33 13.74 -19.78
CA LEU A 623 7.82 12.97 -18.64
C LEU A 623 8.00 13.89 -17.42
N PRO A 624 7.87 13.36 -16.20
CA PRO A 624 7.95 14.18 -14.99
C PRO A 624 9.33 14.86 -14.88
N PRO A 625 9.38 16.19 -14.67
CA PRO A 625 10.60 16.98 -14.81
C PRO A 625 11.61 16.74 -13.69
N ASN A 626 11.19 16.16 -12.57
CA ASN A 626 12.06 15.79 -11.46
C ASN A 626 12.76 14.43 -11.64
N TYR A 627 12.41 13.66 -12.69
CA TYR A 627 13.03 12.37 -13.01
C TYR A 627 13.89 12.47 -14.27
N SER A 628 15.15 12.04 -14.19
CA SER A 628 16.06 12.05 -15.33
C SER A 628 16.07 10.72 -16.08
N PHE A 629 15.17 10.54 -17.05
CA PHE A 629 15.13 9.35 -17.92
C PHE A 629 16.26 9.28 -18.97
N GLU A 630 17.12 10.29 -19.05
CA GLU A 630 18.26 10.38 -19.99
C GLU A 630 17.90 10.02 -21.45
N ILE A 631 16.71 10.41 -21.93
CA ILE A 631 16.17 10.03 -23.25
C ILE A 631 17.13 10.38 -24.40
N HIS A 632 17.78 11.55 -24.34
CA HIS A 632 18.80 11.95 -25.30
C HIS A 632 19.93 10.91 -25.46
N LYS A 633 20.39 10.32 -24.34
CA LYS A 633 21.42 9.28 -24.34
C LYS A 633 20.89 7.98 -24.93
N THR A 634 19.64 7.63 -24.65
CA THR A 634 18.99 6.45 -25.23
C THR A 634 18.86 6.58 -26.75
N ILE A 635 18.36 7.71 -27.26
CA ILE A 635 18.27 8.01 -28.69
C ILE A 635 19.66 7.92 -29.34
N HIS A 636 20.67 8.57 -28.75
CA HIS A 636 22.04 8.51 -29.26
C HIS A 636 22.57 7.08 -29.30
N ARG A 637 22.28 6.27 -28.28
CA ARG A 637 22.73 4.88 -28.19
C ARG A 637 22.07 4.01 -29.26
N ILE A 638 20.76 4.14 -29.46
CA ILE A 638 20.00 3.45 -30.51
C ILE A 638 20.57 3.79 -31.89
N ARG A 639 20.70 5.09 -32.20
CA ARG A 639 21.24 5.57 -33.48
C ARG A 639 22.68 5.09 -33.73
N THR A 640 23.53 5.10 -32.70
CA THR A 640 24.93 4.67 -32.81
C THR A 640 25.05 3.16 -33.05
N LEU A 641 24.20 2.36 -32.41
CA LEU A 641 24.17 0.91 -32.61
C LEU A 641 23.41 0.49 -33.86
N GLN A 642 22.67 1.42 -34.49
CA GLN A 642 21.69 1.11 -35.52
C GLN A 642 20.71 0.02 -35.09
N ALA A 643 20.36 0.01 -33.79
CA ALA A 643 19.48 -0.98 -33.19
C ALA A 643 18.10 -0.94 -33.86
N LYS A 644 17.57 -2.11 -34.19
CA LYS A 644 16.26 -2.30 -34.83
C LYS A 644 15.19 -2.68 -33.82
N ARG A 645 15.54 -3.46 -32.80
CA ARG A 645 14.62 -3.85 -31.73
C ARG A 645 15.22 -3.55 -30.36
N VAL A 646 14.51 -2.78 -29.55
CA VAL A 646 15.00 -2.28 -28.25
C VAL A 646 14.09 -2.77 -27.13
N ALA A 647 14.62 -3.56 -26.20
CA ALA A 647 13.92 -3.95 -24.99
C ALA A 647 13.96 -2.81 -23.96
N LEU A 648 12.82 -2.48 -23.36
CA LEU A 648 12.68 -1.52 -22.27
C LEU A 648 12.31 -2.30 -21.00
N GLN A 649 13.22 -2.33 -20.02
CA GLN A 649 12.98 -2.97 -18.73
C GLN A 649 12.95 -1.90 -17.64
N MET A 650 11.86 -1.85 -16.88
CA MET A 650 11.61 -0.85 -15.84
C MET A 650 11.07 -1.54 -14.58
N PRO A 651 11.34 -1.01 -13.38
CA PRO A 651 10.59 -1.42 -12.19
C PRO A 651 9.13 -0.95 -12.28
N GLU A 652 8.27 -1.56 -11.47
CA GLU A 652 6.82 -1.33 -11.45
C GLU A 652 6.44 0.16 -11.43
N GLY A 653 7.04 0.93 -10.52
CA GLY A 653 6.76 2.36 -10.36
C GLY A 653 7.15 3.24 -11.56
N LEU A 654 7.88 2.71 -12.54
CA LEU A 654 8.21 3.41 -13.78
C LEU A 654 7.53 2.83 -15.03
N LEU A 655 6.83 1.70 -14.93
CA LEU A 655 6.13 1.08 -16.06
C LEU A 655 5.05 2.00 -16.64
N MET A 656 4.44 2.85 -15.81
CA MET A 656 3.49 3.88 -16.26
C MET A 656 4.07 4.85 -17.31
N PHE A 657 5.39 5.00 -17.40
CA PHE A 657 6.06 5.85 -18.39
C PHE A 657 6.53 5.07 -19.63
N ALA A 658 6.38 3.74 -19.64
CA ALA A 658 6.98 2.87 -20.65
C ALA A 658 6.42 3.13 -22.07
N THR A 659 5.12 3.36 -22.20
CA THR A 659 4.47 3.67 -23.48
C THR A 659 4.90 5.03 -24.02
N THR A 660 4.91 6.07 -23.18
CA THR A 660 5.41 7.40 -23.55
C THR A 660 6.88 7.34 -23.99
N ILE A 661 7.74 6.66 -23.24
CA ILE A 661 9.15 6.48 -23.60
C ILE A 661 9.28 5.70 -24.91
N SER A 662 8.49 4.64 -25.09
CA SER A 662 8.42 3.86 -26.32
C SER A 662 8.06 4.72 -27.53
N ASP A 663 7.03 5.56 -27.41
CA ASP A 663 6.59 6.45 -28.49
C ASP A 663 7.65 7.49 -28.84
N ILE A 664 8.30 8.09 -27.84
CA ILE A 664 9.42 9.03 -28.05
C ILE A 664 10.56 8.32 -28.80
N LEU A 665 10.96 7.13 -28.36
CA LEU A 665 12.07 6.41 -28.99
C LEU A 665 11.75 5.98 -30.42
N THR A 666 10.53 5.49 -30.69
CA THR A 666 10.12 5.09 -32.04
C THR A 666 9.97 6.28 -32.98
N GLN A 667 9.47 7.42 -32.50
CA GLN A 667 9.39 8.67 -33.25
C GLN A 667 10.77 9.20 -33.66
N PHE A 668 11.72 9.25 -32.71
CA PHE A 668 13.03 9.87 -32.95
C PHE A 668 14.13 8.87 -33.36
N CYS A 669 13.82 7.58 -33.48
CA CYS A 669 14.71 6.56 -34.06
C CYS A 669 13.96 5.76 -35.13
N PRO A 670 13.73 6.36 -36.32
CA PRO A 670 12.91 5.73 -37.37
C PRO A 670 13.47 4.37 -37.80
N GLY A 671 12.56 3.39 -37.94
CA GLY A 671 12.91 2.00 -38.26
C GLY A 671 13.46 1.22 -37.07
N THR A 672 13.21 1.70 -35.84
CA THR A 672 13.39 0.98 -34.58
C THR A 672 12.02 0.65 -34.01
N GLU A 673 11.84 -0.57 -33.52
CA GLU A 673 10.71 -0.95 -32.68
C GLU A 673 11.17 -1.14 -31.23
N THR A 674 10.27 -0.88 -30.30
CA THR A 674 10.47 -1.05 -28.87
C THR A 674 9.66 -2.26 -28.37
N LEU A 675 10.19 -2.94 -27.38
CA LEU A 675 9.53 -4.04 -26.67
C LEU A 675 9.56 -3.71 -25.18
N ILE A 676 8.40 -3.46 -24.58
CA ILE A 676 8.28 -3.26 -23.14
C ILE A 676 8.32 -4.63 -22.46
N MET A 677 9.24 -4.81 -21.51
CA MET A 677 9.33 -6.02 -20.69
C MET A 677 8.38 -5.88 -19.51
N GLY A 678 7.26 -6.61 -19.54
CA GLY A 678 6.20 -6.53 -18.53
C GLY A 678 6.39 -7.41 -17.30
N ASP A 679 7.45 -8.23 -17.26
CA ASP A 679 7.77 -9.04 -16.08
C ASP A 679 8.36 -8.18 -14.95
N VAL A 680 8.16 -8.63 -13.72
CA VAL A 680 8.57 -7.90 -12.52
C VAL A 680 10.08 -7.68 -12.48
N THR A 681 10.49 -6.43 -12.22
CA THR A 681 11.90 -6.05 -12.07
C THR A 681 12.14 -5.42 -10.70
N TYR A 682 12.55 -6.22 -9.72
CA TYR A 682 12.76 -5.76 -8.34
C TYR A 682 14.05 -4.96 -8.11
N GLY A 683 15.03 -5.04 -9.02
CA GLY A 683 16.35 -4.46 -8.77
C GLY A 683 17.36 -4.72 -9.87
N ALA A 684 18.58 -4.18 -9.66
CA ALA A 684 19.73 -4.36 -10.55
C ALA A 684 20.12 -5.83 -10.82
N CYS A 685 19.76 -6.73 -9.90
CA CYS A 685 19.99 -8.17 -10.03
C CYS A 685 18.99 -8.85 -10.98
N CYS A 686 17.89 -8.21 -11.34
CA CYS A 686 16.82 -8.75 -12.18
C CYS A 686 17.00 -8.38 -13.66
N ILE A 687 18.20 -7.98 -14.09
CA ILE A 687 18.45 -7.69 -15.51
C ILE A 687 18.15 -8.92 -16.35
N ASP A 688 17.23 -8.78 -17.32
CA ASP A 688 16.77 -9.88 -18.15
C ASP A 688 17.35 -9.80 -19.57
N ASP A 689 18.66 -9.96 -19.64
CA ASP A 689 19.39 -9.98 -20.91
C ASP A 689 19.16 -11.27 -21.72
N TYR A 690 18.66 -12.33 -21.09
CA TYR A 690 18.35 -13.60 -21.73
C TYR A 690 17.08 -13.50 -22.57
N THR A 691 15.97 -13.03 -22.00
CA THR A 691 14.70 -12.89 -22.72
C THR A 691 14.80 -11.83 -23.81
N ALA A 692 15.45 -10.69 -23.52
CA ALA A 692 15.68 -9.65 -24.53
C ALA A 692 16.45 -10.20 -25.74
N ARG A 693 17.49 -11.00 -25.51
CA ARG A 693 18.22 -11.66 -26.61
C ARG A 693 17.37 -12.71 -27.33
N ALA A 694 16.60 -13.52 -26.60
CA ALA A 694 15.74 -14.56 -27.18
C ALA A 694 14.67 -13.98 -28.11
N LEU A 695 14.19 -12.77 -27.80
CA LEU A 695 13.23 -12.02 -28.62
C LEU A 695 13.89 -11.23 -29.77
N GLY A 696 15.20 -11.38 -29.95
CA GLY A 696 15.94 -10.74 -31.04
C GLY A 696 16.16 -9.25 -30.86
N CYS A 697 16.16 -8.74 -29.63
CA CYS A 697 16.52 -7.35 -29.36
C CYS A 697 18.02 -7.12 -29.60
N ASP A 698 18.37 -5.93 -30.07
CA ASP A 698 19.75 -5.48 -30.28
C ASP A 698 20.30 -4.71 -29.07
N LEU A 699 19.39 -4.07 -28.31
CA LEU A 699 19.68 -3.24 -27.16
C LEU A 699 18.65 -3.50 -26.05
N LEU A 700 19.13 -3.67 -24.82
CA LEU A 700 18.32 -3.60 -23.60
C LEU A 700 18.56 -2.27 -22.91
N VAL A 701 17.50 -1.52 -22.61
CA VAL A 701 17.55 -0.31 -21.78
C VAL A 701 16.95 -0.65 -20.42
N HIS A 702 17.78 -0.66 -19.38
CA HIS A 702 17.40 -1.00 -18.01
C HIS A 702 17.34 0.26 -17.16
N TYR A 703 16.16 0.59 -16.65
CA TYR A 703 15.90 1.82 -15.90
C TYR A 703 15.99 1.62 -14.37
N ALA A 704 16.29 2.71 -13.66
CA ALA A 704 16.24 2.92 -12.21
C ALA A 704 17.23 2.13 -11.34
N HIS A 705 18.15 1.36 -11.94
CA HIS A 705 19.09 0.56 -11.17
C HIS A 705 20.54 0.73 -11.64
N SER A 706 21.48 0.57 -10.71
CA SER A 706 22.90 0.58 -11.00
C SER A 706 23.35 -0.68 -11.76
N CYS A 707 24.53 -0.60 -12.39
CA CYS A 707 25.15 -1.72 -13.09
C CYS A 707 25.79 -2.71 -12.09
N LEU A 708 24.94 -3.45 -11.36
CA LEU A 708 25.39 -4.44 -10.38
C LEU A 708 26.07 -5.65 -11.04
N ILE A 709 25.48 -6.11 -12.14
CA ILE A 709 25.98 -7.23 -12.93
C ILE A 709 27.05 -6.71 -13.89
N PRO A 710 28.23 -7.34 -13.99
CA PRO A 710 29.26 -6.87 -14.91
C PRO A 710 28.78 -6.97 -16.37
N LEU A 711 28.88 -5.87 -17.13
CA LEU A 711 28.51 -5.80 -18.56
C LEU A 711 29.13 -6.88 -19.46
N LYS A 712 30.26 -7.47 -19.07
CA LYS A 712 30.89 -8.60 -19.81
C LYS A 712 30.14 -9.92 -19.68
N THR A 713 29.24 -10.00 -18.71
CA THR A 713 28.41 -11.17 -18.42
C THR A 713 27.13 -11.15 -19.25
N GLU A 714 26.71 -9.96 -19.71
CA GLU A 714 25.53 -9.74 -20.52
C GLU A 714 25.75 -10.21 -21.96
N LYS A 715 24.70 -10.81 -22.52
CA LYS A 715 24.73 -11.42 -23.86
C LYS A 715 24.20 -10.52 -24.97
N ILE A 716 23.75 -9.32 -24.62
CA ILE A 716 23.20 -8.27 -25.49
C ILE A 716 23.84 -6.93 -25.11
N ALA A 717 23.81 -5.93 -26.01
CA ALA A 717 24.19 -4.58 -25.61
C ALA A 717 23.17 -4.04 -24.60
N THR A 718 23.64 -3.53 -23.46
CA THR A 718 22.78 -2.96 -22.43
C THR A 718 23.12 -1.49 -22.18
N LEU A 719 22.09 -0.69 -21.92
CA LEU A 719 22.19 0.69 -21.47
C LEU A 719 21.47 0.81 -20.13
N TYR A 720 22.23 1.17 -19.08
CA TYR A 720 21.67 1.50 -17.78
C TYR A 720 21.34 2.98 -17.69
N ILE A 721 20.11 3.28 -17.26
CA ILE A 721 19.62 4.62 -16.95
C ILE A 721 19.26 4.64 -15.47
N PHE A 722 19.95 5.44 -14.66
CA PHE A 722 19.76 5.40 -13.20
C PHE A 722 18.50 6.10 -12.73
N VAL A 723 17.94 6.99 -13.55
CA VAL A 723 16.76 7.79 -13.22
C VAL A 723 17.00 8.60 -11.94
N ASP A 724 17.93 9.56 -12.04
CA ASP A 724 18.23 10.49 -10.94
C ASP A 724 16.99 11.33 -10.62
N ILE A 725 16.67 11.45 -9.32
CA ILE A 725 15.49 12.16 -8.83
C ILE A 725 15.94 13.44 -8.13
N SER A 726 15.46 14.57 -8.65
CA SER A 726 15.72 15.89 -8.07
C SER A 726 14.87 16.13 -6.82
N ILE A 727 15.51 16.60 -5.74
CA ILE A 727 14.87 16.87 -4.45
C ILE A 727 15.24 18.27 -3.91
N ASP A 728 14.49 18.76 -2.93
CA ASP A 728 14.80 20.01 -2.23
C ASP A 728 16.00 19.81 -1.27
N MET A 729 17.19 20.10 -1.78
CA MET A 729 18.46 20.01 -1.04
C MET A 729 18.54 20.97 0.15
N ASN A 730 17.87 22.12 0.07
CA ASN A 730 17.87 23.12 1.14
C ASN A 730 16.99 22.65 2.30
N HIS A 731 15.83 22.08 1.99
CA HIS A 731 14.96 21.47 2.98
C HIS A 731 15.64 20.30 3.70
N LEU A 732 16.30 19.41 2.97
CA LEU A 732 17.08 18.30 3.53
C LEU A 732 18.16 18.82 4.50
N ALA A 733 18.99 19.79 4.05
CA ALA A 733 20.05 20.34 4.88
C ALA A 733 19.53 20.95 6.19
N LYS A 734 18.50 21.80 6.09
CA LYS A 734 17.88 22.46 7.25
C LYS A 734 17.21 21.49 8.21
N THR A 735 16.54 20.47 7.67
CA THR A 735 15.88 19.43 8.47
C THR A 735 16.90 18.64 9.27
N LEU A 736 18.01 18.23 8.65
CA LEU A 736 19.07 17.53 9.37
C LEU A 736 19.76 18.44 10.41
N ALA A 737 20.07 19.68 10.04
CA ALA A 737 20.69 20.65 10.96
C ALA A 737 19.83 20.97 12.18
N ARG A 738 18.50 21.02 12.01
CA ARG A 738 17.56 21.31 13.10
C ARG A 738 17.44 20.15 14.09
N ASN A 739 17.55 18.91 13.61
CA ASN A 739 17.29 17.71 14.42
C ASN A 739 18.56 17.01 14.91
N ILE A 740 19.72 17.31 14.33
CA ILE A 740 21.00 16.70 14.68
C ILE A 740 21.92 17.77 15.25
N SER A 741 22.39 17.55 16.49
CA SER A 741 23.28 18.51 17.15
C SER A 741 24.58 18.73 16.36
N PRO A 742 25.09 19.98 16.27
CA PRO A 742 26.37 20.29 15.65
C PRO A 742 27.53 19.46 16.24
N GLY A 743 28.52 19.14 15.41
CA GLY A 743 29.71 18.34 15.76
C GLY A 743 29.57 16.83 15.49
N LYS A 744 28.34 16.35 15.24
CA LYS A 744 28.03 14.97 14.88
C LYS A 744 28.53 14.60 13.49
N THR A 745 28.93 13.34 13.33
CA THR A 745 29.33 12.74 12.04
C THR A 745 28.22 11.83 11.54
N ILE A 746 27.70 12.13 10.35
CA ILE A 746 26.58 11.42 9.75
C ILE A 746 27.10 10.56 8.60
N ALA A 747 26.74 9.28 8.59
CA ALA A 747 26.85 8.43 7.41
C ALA A 747 25.62 8.60 6.52
N MET A 748 25.78 9.25 5.37
CA MET A 748 24.71 9.45 4.39
C MET A 748 24.67 8.27 3.42
N VAL A 749 23.54 7.57 3.37
CA VAL A 749 23.28 6.45 2.47
C VAL A 749 21.95 6.65 1.74
N GLY A 750 21.72 5.92 0.66
CA GLY A 750 20.48 6.01 -0.13
C GLY A 750 20.49 5.01 -1.28
N THR A 751 19.45 5.05 -2.11
CA THR A 751 19.41 4.29 -3.36
C THR A 751 20.10 5.06 -4.49
N ILE A 752 20.29 4.41 -5.64
CA ILE A 752 20.99 5.02 -6.79
C ILE A 752 20.28 6.27 -7.33
N GLN A 753 18.95 6.35 -7.20
CA GLN A 753 18.13 7.48 -7.66
C GLN A 753 18.47 8.80 -6.95
N PHE A 754 19.00 8.74 -5.73
CA PHE A 754 19.37 9.91 -4.93
C PHE A 754 20.88 10.13 -4.84
N ASN A 755 21.67 9.41 -5.66
CA ASN A 755 23.12 9.43 -5.55
C ASN A 755 23.72 10.83 -5.78
N ALA A 756 23.16 11.62 -6.72
CA ALA A 756 23.59 13.00 -6.94
C ALA A 756 23.36 13.88 -5.71
N ALA A 757 22.22 13.71 -5.02
CA ALA A 757 21.90 14.43 -3.79
C ALA A 757 22.87 14.05 -2.65
N LEU A 758 23.14 12.74 -2.45
CA LEU A 758 24.09 12.26 -1.44
C LEU A 758 25.49 12.87 -1.60
N HIS A 759 25.93 13.09 -2.84
CA HIS A 759 27.24 13.69 -3.12
C HIS A 759 27.28 15.21 -3.05
N SER A 760 26.16 15.89 -3.24
CA SER A 760 26.09 17.34 -3.28
C SER A 760 25.68 17.98 -1.94
N ILE A 761 25.10 17.21 -1.01
CA ILE A 761 24.63 17.73 0.28
C ILE A 761 25.76 18.09 1.27
N GLY A 762 26.96 17.52 1.09
CA GLY A 762 28.09 17.63 2.02
C GLY A 762 28.41 19.08 2.44
N PRO A 763 28.71 20.00 1.50
CA PRO A 763 29.02 21.40 1.84
C PRO A 763 27.92 22.12 2.62
N ALA A 764 26.64 21.81 2.35
CA ALA A 764 25.52 22.44 3.04
C ALA A 764 25.43 21.97 4.49
N LEU A 765 25.64 20.68 4.76
CA LEU A 765 25.64 20.14 6.12
C LEU A 765 26.89 20.53 6.90
N GLU A 766 28.04 20.64 6.23
CA GLU A 766 29.28 21.15 6.83
C GLU A 766 29.15 22.60 7.28
N ALA A 767 28.44 23.44 6.52
CA ALA A 767 28.14 24.82 6.91
C ALA A 767 27.27 24.90 8.18
N GLU A 768 26.42 23.90 8.42
CA GLU A 768 25.58 23.77 9.61
C GLU A 768 26.32 23.05 10.78
N GLY A 769 27.62 22.77 10.63
CA GLY A 769 28.46 22.18 11.67
C GLY A 769 28.38 20.66 11.78
N LEU A 770 27.83 19.97 10.77
CA LEU A 770 27.77 18.51 10.69
C LEU A 770 28.89 17.96 9.83
N ARG A 771 29.46 16.81 10.18
CA ARG A 771 30.45 16.11 9.34
C ARG A 771 29.77 15.02 8.54
N VAL A 772 30.03 14.94 7.23
CA VAL A 772 29.38 13.97 6.35
C VAL A 772 30.36 12.91 5.88
N VAL A 773 29.97 11.64 6.03
CA VAL A 773 30.65 10.48 5.46
C VAL A 773 29.69 9.81 4.49
N VAL A 774 30.15 9.54 3.27
CA VAL A 774 29.37 8.80 2.27
C VAL A 774 30.05 7.43 2.08
N PRO A 775 29.64 6.38 2.83
CA PRO A 775 30.33 5.10 2.87
C PRO A 775 30.18 4.35 1.53
N ARG A 776 30.99 3.30 1.30
CA ARG A 776 30.94 2.51 0.06
C ARG A 776 31.12 1.03 0.34
N VAL A 777 30.31 0.21 -0.31
CA VAL A 777 30.52 -1.23 -0.44
C VAL A 777 30.67 -1.60 -1.92
N ALA A 778 31.88 -1.91 -2.35
CA ALA A 778 32.14 -2.20 -3.77
C ALA A 778 31.44 -3.51 -4.21
N PRO A 779 30.80 -3.56 -5.40
CA PRO A 779 30.98 -2.63 -6.52
C PRO A 779 30.06 -1.40 -6.53
N LEU A 780 29.14 -1.26 -5.59
CA LEU A 780 28.19 -0.15 -5.53
C LEU A 780 28.90 1.20 -5.51
N GLU A 781 28.18 2.23 -5.94
CA GLU A 781 28.64 3.61 -5.85
C GLU A 781 28.71 4.07 -4.38
N LYS A 782 29.42 5.16 -4.14
CA LYS A 782 29.48 5.75 -2.80
C LYS A 782 28.07 6.19 -2.38
N GLY A 783 27.68 5.83 -1.17
CA GLY A 783 26.38 6.15 -0.57
C GLY A 783 25.27 5.19 -1.00
N GLU A 784 25.46 4.44 -2.08
CA GLU A 784 24.47 3.49 -2.57
C GLU A 784 24.42 2.24 -1.68
N ILE A 785 23.19 1.85 -1.31
CA ILE A 785 22.89 0.59 -0.63
C ILE A 785 21.78 -0.17 -1.37
N LEU A 786 21.81 -1.49 -1.25
CA LEU A 786 20.78 -2.40 -1.73
C LEU A 786 20.13 -3.11 -0.53
N GLY A 787 18.91 -3.62 -0.71
CA GLY A 787 18.27 -4.42 0.34
C GLY A 787 19.04 -5.67 0.75
N CYS A 788 19.97 -6.15 -0.07
CA CYS A 788 20.81 -7.32 0.20
C CYS A 788 22.31 -6.98 0.33
N THR A 789 22.70 -5.71 0.26
CA THR A 789 24.11 -5.29 0.34
C THR A 789 24.22 -3.88 0.89
N ALA A 790 24.80 -3.73 2.08
CA ALA A 790 25.02 -2.45 2.75
C ALA A 790 26.44 -2.38 3.36
N PRO A 791 27.05 -1.19 3.47
CA PRO A 791 28.36 -1.05 4.08
C PRO A 791 28.28 -1.27 5.59
N LYS A 792 29.22 -2.05 6.12
CA LYS A 792 29.53 -2.08 7.55
C LYS A 792 30.43 -0.90 7.88
N ILE A 793 29.98 0.00 8.73
CA ILE A 793 30.70 1.19 9.14
C ILE A 793 31.68 0.80 10.24
N ALA A 794 32.97 0.97 9.96
CA ALA A 794 34.01 0.58 10.89
C ALA A 794 34.01 1.50 12.12
N PRO A 795 34.21 0.98 13.35
CA PRO A 795 34.16 1.78 14.57
C PRO A 795 35.17 2.96 14.60
N ASP A 796 36.29 2.82 13.90
CA ASP A 796 37.34 3.85 13.77
C ASP A 796 36.92 5.06 12.91
N THR A 797 35.85 4.91 12.12
CA THR A 797 35.30 5.99 11.27
C THR A 797 34.63 7.10 12.10
N LYS A 798 34.37 6.86 13.40
CA LYS A 798 33.73 7.83 14.33
C LYS A 798 32.42 8.42 13.79
N VAL A 799 31.61 7.59 13.14
CA VAL A 799 30.25 7.94 12.71
C VAL A 799 29.32 7.86 13.93
N ASP A 800 28.49 8.88 14.12
CA ASP A 800 27.54 8.94 15.23
C ASP A 800 26.17 8.34 14.87
N LEU A 801 25.74 8.46 13.61
CA LEU A 801 24.44 7.99 13.13
C LEU A 801 24.41 7.79 11.61
N ILE A 802 23.44 7.02 11.14
CA ILE A 802 23.15 6.78 9.72
C ILE A 802 21.92 7.62 9.33
N VAL A 803 22.00 8.33 8.21
CA VAL A 803 20.86 8.97 7.57
C VAL A 803 20.68 8.34 6.19
N TYR A 804 19.55 7.69 6.00
CA TYR A 804 19.10 7.18 4.72
C TYR A 804 18.25 8.22 4.00
N LEU A 805 18.61 8.56 2.78
CA LEU A 805 17.85 9.42 1.87
C LEU A 805 17.05 8.53 0.92
N GLY A 806 15.73 8.54 1.08
CA GLY A 806 14.80 7.80 0.25
C GLY A 806 13.51 7.44 0.97
N ASP A 807 12.54 6.98 0.21
CA ASP A 807 11.31 6.40 0.71
C ASP A 807 11.52 4.94 1.15
N GLY A 808 10.55 4.43 1.92
CA GLY A 808 10.51 3.06 2.40
C GLY A 808 11.63 2.68 3.39
N ARG A 809 11.50 1.50 4.00
CA ARG A 809 12.44 0.98 5.02
C ARG A 809 13.35 -0.12 4.50
N PHE A 810 12.98 -0.83 3.44
CA PHE A 810 13.66 -2.02 2.93
C PHE A 810 15.18 -1.84 2.75
N HIS A 811 15.63 -0.77 2.10
CA HIS A 811 17.06 -0.49 1.90
C HIS A 811 17.76 -0.10 3.19
N LEU A 812 17.14 0.77 3.99
CA LEU A 812 17.67 1.20 5.27
C LEU A 812 17.84 0.04 6.25
N GLU A 813 16.91 -0.90 6.28
CA GLU A 813 17.00 -2.11 7.10
C GLU A 813 18.27 -2.90 6.81
N ALA A 814 18.73 -2.98 5.55
CA ALA A 814 20.00 -3.62 5.24
C ALA A 814 21.18 -2.91 5.93
N ALA A 815 21.15 -1.58 5.97
CA ALA A 815 22.15 -0.79 6.70
C ALA A 815 22.02 -0.96 8.22
N MET A 816 20.80 -1.05 8.77
CA MET A 816 20.56 -1.31 10.19
C MET A 816 21.01 -2.71 10.60
N ILE A 817 20.76 -3.73 9.79
CA ILE A 817 21.22 -5.11 10.05
C ILE A 817 22.75 -5.16 10.02
N ALA A 818 23.40 -4.47 9.07
CA ALA A 818 24.85 -4.40 8.99
C ALA A 818 25.50 -3.60 10.13
N ASN A 819 24.75 -2.71 10.79
CA ASN A 819 25.23 -1.75 11.79
C ASN A 819 24.25 -1.65 12.97
N PRO A 820 24.07 -2.72 13.76
CA PRO A 820 23.01 -2.81 14.77
C PRO A 820 23.10 -1.75 15.89
N ASP A 821 24.32 -1.31 16.21
CA ASP A 821 24.58 -0.38 17.30
C ASP A 821 24.45 1.10 16.89
N MET A 822 24.19 1.39 15.61
CA MET A 822 24.15 2.76 15.10
C MET A 822 22.71 3.28 15.01
N PRO A 823 22.41 4.46 15.59
CA PRO A 823 21.13 5.13 15.37
C PRO A 823 20.92 5.39 13.87
N ALA A 824 19.76 4.99 13.35
CA ALA A 824 19.38 5.17 11.96
C ALA A 824 18.21 6.14 11.84
N TYR A 825 18.27 7.00 10.84
CA TYR A 825 17.22 7.94 10.48
C TYR A 825 16.90 7.81 9.00
N ARG A 826 15.63 7.96 8.64
CA ARG A 826 15.16 8.03 7.26
C ARG A 826 14.69 9.44 6.98
N TYR A 827 15.24 10.07 5.95
CA TYR A 827 14.66 11.27 5.37
C TYR A 827 13.92 10.89 4.08
N ASP A 828 12.61 11.05 4.12
CA ASP A 828 11.75 10.91 2.96
C ASP A 828 11.69 12.24 2.19
N PRO A 829 12.21 12.31 0.94
CA PRO A 829 12.20 13.55 0.18
C PRO A 829 10.82 13.96 -0.36
N TYR A 830 9.86 13.02 -0.42
CA TYR A 830 8.51 13.26 -0.91
C TYR A 830 7.62 13.80 0.21
N GLU A 831 7.59 13.11 1.35
CA GLU A 831 6.87 13.55 2.56
C GLU A 831 7.58 14.71 3.27
N ARG A 832 8.86 14.94 2.94
CA ARG A 832 9.74 15.90 3.62
C ARG A 832 9.88 15.62 5.11
N LYS A 833 9.89 14.34 5.48
CA LYS A 833 9.85 13.87 6.85
C LYS A 833 11.16 13.19 7.24
N LEU A 834 11.68 13.51 8.43
CA LEU A 834 12.80 12.80 9.05
C LEU A 834 12.27 11.93 10.19
N THR A 835 12.40 10.61 10.08
CA THR A 835 12.01 9.65 11.11
C THR A 835 13.22 8.94 11.69
N ARG A 836 13.16 8.60 12.97
CA ARG A 836 14.12 7.66 13.57
C ARG A 836 13.61 6.25 13.35
N GLU A 837 14.47 5.40 12.82
CA GLU A 837 14.11 4.04 12.43
C GLU A 837 14.80 3.05 13.35
N MET A 838 14.06 2.02 13.76
CA MET A 838 14.52 0.95 14.64
C MET A 838 14.35 -0.39 13.91
N TYR A 839 15.14 -1.40 14.30
CA TYR A 839 15.04 -2.75 13.77
C TYR A 839 15.09 -3.76 14.91
N SER A 840 14.21 -4.76 14.90
CA SER A 840 14.18 -5.80 15.92
C SER A 840 15.26 -6.85 15.64
N HIS A 841 16.53 -6.50 15.91
CA HIS A 841 17.66 -7.41 15.66
C HIS A 841 17.53 -8.74 16.40
N ASP A 842 17.12 -8.71 17.68
CA ASP A 842 16.97 -9.93 18.48
C ASP A 842 15.96 -10.90 17.86
N GLU A 843 14.79 -10.39 17.45
CA GLU A 843 13.75 -11.18 16.81
C GLU A 843 14.22 -11.78 15.48
N MET A 844 14.92 -10.98 14.66
CA MET A 844 15.47 -11.44 13.39
C MET A 844 16.50 -12.55 13.63
N LEU A 845 17.48 -12.31 14.50
CA LEU A 845 18.55 -13.26 14.81
C LEU A 845 18.02 -14.55 15.45
N GLU A 846 17.03 -14.45 16.33
CA GLU A 846 16.35 -15.62 16.93
C GLU A 846 15.65 -16.44 15.85
N THR A 847 14.88 -15.79 14.99
CA THR A 847 14.17 -16.44 13.87
C THR A 847 15.17 -17.14 12.94
N ARG A 848 16.29 -16.49 12.58
CA ARG A 848 17.33 -17.10 11.73
C ARG A 848 18.05 -18.25 12.43
N SER A 849 18.35 -18.12 13.73
CA SER A 849 18.98 -19.17 14.54
C SER A 849 18.09 -20.41 14.65
N ALA A 850 16.78 -20.23 14.81
CA ALA A 850 15.80 -21.30 14.83
C ALA A 850 15.74 -22.03 13.47
N ALA A 851 15.76 -21.30 12.36
CA ALA A 851 15.80 -21.88 11.01
C ALA A 851 17.06 -22.72 10.79
N ILE A 852 18.24 -22.21 11.15
CA ILE A 852 19.51 -22.95 11.09
C ILE A 852 19.46 -24.22 11.95
N THR A 853 18.95 -24.11 13.18
CA THR A 853 18.88 -25.24 14.11
C THR A 853 17.94 -26.34 13.61
N THR A 854 16.82 -25.95 13.00
CA THR A 854 15.87 -26.87 12.37
C THR A 854 16.50 -27.54 11.15
N ALA A 855 17.15 -26.77 10.28
CA ALA A 855 17.82 -27.28 9.08
C ALA A 855 18.93 -28.29 9.37
N ARG A 856 19.66 -28.15 10.49
CA ARG A 856 20.67 -29.14 10.93
C ARG A 856 20.11 -30.55 11.13
N ARG A 857 18.80 -30.68 11.37
CA ARG A 857 18.11 -31.96 11.58
C ARG A 857 17.42 -32.48 10.31
N ALA A 858 17.36 -31.67 9.25
CA ALA A 858 16.66 -32.01 8.02
C ALA A 858 17.35 -33.13 7.27
N LYS A 859 16.57 -34.13 6.87
CA LYS A 859 17.04 -35.35 6.18
C LYS A 859 17.02 -35.23 4.67
N LYS A 860 16.19 -34.34 4.11
CA LYS A 860 16.13 -34.05 2.68
C LYS A 860 16.02 -32.55 2.46
N TRP A 861 16.84 -32.04 1.54
CA TRP A 861 16.95 -30.63 1.24
C TRP A 861 16.39 -30.29 -0.15
N GLY A 862 15.86 -29.09 -0.31
CA GLY A 862 15.48 -28.53 -1.60
C GLY A 862 16.35 -27.32 -1.91
N LEU A 863 16.96 -27.31 -3.09
CA LEU A 863 17.83 -26.23 -3.55
C LEU A 863 17.13 -25.47 -4.66
N ILE A 864 16.87 -24.19 -4.43
CA ILE A 864 16.18 -23.33 -5.38
C ILE A 864 17.22 -22.45 -6.07
N LEU A 865 17.31 -22.54 -7.39
CA LEU A 865 18.05 -21.59 -8.21
C LEU A 865 17.09 -20.54 -8.76
N GLY A 866 17.33 -19.27 -8.42
CA GLY A 866 16.54 -18.15 -8.93
C GLY A 866 16.80 -17.90 -10.41
N ALA A 867 15.74 -17.95 -11.24
CA ALA A 867 15.79 -17.71 -12.68
C ALA A 867 15.50 -16.25 -13.06
N LEU A 868 15.01 -15.43 -12.13
CA LEU A 868 14.73 -14.02 -12.40
C LEU A 868 16.03 -13.23 -12.59
N GLY A 869 16.25 -12.79 -13.83
CA GLY A 869 17.45 -12.11 -14.28
C GLY A 869 18.74 -12.85 -13.93
N ARG A 870 19.50 -12.29 -12.98
CA ARG A 870 20.83 -12.73 -12.56
C ARG A 870 20.91 -12.99 -11.05
N GLN A 871 19.77 -13.16 -10.37
CA GLN A 871 19.76 -13.42 -8.92
C GLN A 871 20.37 -14.77 -8.56
N GLY A 872 20.14 -15.80 -9.37
CA GLY A 872 20.71 -17.12 -9.19
C GLY A 872 22.18 -17.18 -9.57
N ASN A 873 22.98 -17.84 -8.72
CA ASN A 873 24.39 -18.09 -9.00
C ASN A 873 24.66 -19.61 -9.00
N PRO A 874 24.87 -20.23 -10.18
CA PRO A 874 25.11 -21.66 -10.29
C PRO A 874 26.33 -22.14 -9.51
N HIS A 875 27.36 -21.30 -9.32
CA HIS A 875 28.54 -21.70 -8.54
C HIS A 875 28.20 -21.90 -7.06
N ILE A 876 27.31 -21.08 -6.50
CA ILE A 876 26.82 -21.25 -5.13
C ILE A 876 26.05 -22.57 -5.02
N LEU A 877 25.13 -22.81 -5.96
CA LEU A 877 24.35 -24.05 -6.00
C LEU A 877 25.28 -25.26 -6.01
N THR A 878 26.27 -25.30 -6.91
CA THR A 878 27.26 -26.37 -6.99
C THR A 878 28.05 -26.56 -5.70
N VAL A 879 28.42 -25.50 -4.99
CA VAL A 879 29.09 -25.65 -3.68
C VAL A 879 28.19 -26.35 -2.67
N ILE A 880 26.91 -25.95 -2.60
CA ILE A 880 25.95 -26.51 -1.65
C ILE A 880 25.61 -27.97 -1.99
N GLU A 881 25.42 -28.29 -3.28
CA GLU A 881 25.25 -29.66 -3.79
C GLU A 881 26.39 -30.56 -3.33
N ASN A 882 27.64 -30.14 -3.57
CA ASN A 882 28.82 -30.91 -3.18
C ASN A 882 28.91 -31.14 -1.66
N LEU A 883 28.54 -30.15 -0.84
CA LEU A 883 28.56 -30.28 0.62
C LEU A 883 27.46 -31.21 1.13
N LEU A 884 26.29 -31.21 0.50
CA LEU A 884 25.20 -32.14 0.81
C LEU A 884 25.57 -33.58 0.42
N ASP A 885 26.16 -33.76 -0.77
CA ASP A 885 26.66 -35.05 -1.24
C ASP A 885 27.73 -35.62 -0.30
N GLN A 886 28.69 -34.80 0.14
CA GLN A 886 29.74 -35.22 1.09
C GLN A 886 29.16 -35.69 2.43
N LYS A 887 28.03 -35.12 2.86
CA LYS A 887 27.32 -35.51 4.08
C LYS A 887 26.29 -36.63 3.86
N GLY A 888 26.09 -37.08 2.62
CA GLY A 888 25.09 -38.08 2.26
C GLY A 888 23.64 -37.61 2.48
N ILE A 889 23.39 -36.30 2.38
CA ILE A 889 22.05 -35.72 2.55
C ILE A 889 21.40 -35.62 1.16
N PRO A 890 20.30 -36.33 0.89
CA PRO A 890 19.60 -36.22 -0.40
C PRO A 890 19.02 -34.83 -0.61
N PHE A 891 19.05 -34.37 -1.86
CA PHE A 891 18.45 -33.10 -2.23
C PHE A 891 17.75 -33.12 -3.60
N VAL A 892 16.92 -32.12 -3.85
CA VAL A 892 16.26 -31.86 -5.13
C VAL A 892 16.53 -30.43 -5.59
N ASN A 893 16.77 -30.26 -6.89
CA ASN A 893 16.98 -28.94 -7.49
C ASN A 893 15.70 -28.42 -8.12
N LEU A 894 15.32 -27.19 -7.78
CA LEU A 894 14.21 -26.45 -8.37
C LEU A 894 14.73 -25.19 -9.04
N LEU A 895 14.26 -24.91 -10.25
CA LEU A 895 14.48 -23.65 -10.94
C LEU A 895 13.19 -22.85 -10.87
N LEU A 896 13.23 -21.64 -10.28
CA LEU A 896 12.05 -20.78 -10.10
C LEU A 896 12.40 -19.34 -10.46
N SER A 897 11.54 -18.67 -11.25
CA SER A 897 11.61 -17.22 -11.44
C SER A 897 11.29 -16.52 -10.12
N GLU A 898 10.15 -16.87 -9.53
CA GLU A 898 9.67 -16.33 -8.26
C GLU A 898 9.39 -17.47 -7.27
N ILE A 899 9.65 -17.19 -5.98
CA ILE A 899 9.59 -18.17 -4.90
C ILE A 899 8.39 -17.85 -4.02
N TYR A 900 7.41 -18.75 -3.98
CA TYR A 900 6.17 -18.58 -3.23
C TYR A 900 5.97 -19.74 -2.23
N PRO A 901 5.44 -19.47 -1.02
CA PRO A 901 5.18 -20.49 -0.01
C PRO A 901 4.37 -21.68 -0.49
N ALA A 902 3.21 -21.43 -1.11
CA ALA A 902 2.32 -22.48 -1.60
C ALA A 902 3.01 -23.42 -2.59
N LYS A 903 3.94 -22.90 -3.41
CA LYS A 903 4.69 -23.70 -4.37
C LYS A 903 5.67 -24.66 -3.71
N LEU A 904 6.33 -24.21 -2.65
CA LEU A 904 7.27 -25.04 -1.89
C LEU A 904 6.56 -26.03 -0.97
N ALA A 905 5.38 -25.68 -0.44
CA ALA A 905 4.56 -26.56 0.40
C ALA A 905 4.10 -27.84 -0.32
N MET A 906 4.01 -27.82 -1.66
CA MET A 906 3.68 -28.99 -2.47
C MET A 906 4.73 -30.12 -2.42
N PHE A 907 5.93 -29.88 -1.90
CA PHE A 907 6.99 -30.89 -1.75
C PHE A 907 7.09 -31.34 -0.29
N ASP A 908 6.15 -32.19 0.11
CA ASP A 908 5.96 -32.68 1.49
C ASP A 908 7.20 -33.38 2.08
N ASP A 909 7.98 -34.05 1.23
CA ASP A 909 9.18 -34.79 1.59
C ASP A 909 10.46 -33.93 1.72
N VAL A 910 10.40 -32.64 1.38
CA VAL A 910 11.50 -31.67 1.58
C VAL A 910 11.38 -31.03 2.95
N GLU A 911 12.41 -31.19 3.79
CA GLU A 911 12.40 -30.73 5.18
C GLU A 911 13.11 -29.39 5.39
N CYS A 912 13.90 -28.93 4.40
CA CYS A 912 14.62 -27.66 4.43
C CYS A 912 14.82 -27.11 3.02
N TRP A 913 14.64 -25.81 2.83
CA TRP A 913 14.88 -25.13 1.58
C TRP A 913 16.09 -24.21 1.66
N VAL A 914 16.86 -24.14 0.57
CA VAL A 914 17.90 -23.13 0.37
C VAL A 914 17.55 -22.34 -0.88
N GLN A 915 17.40 -21.03 -0.74
CA GLN A 915 17.22 -20.16 -1.90
C GLN A 915 18.56 -19.57 -2.33
N VAL A 916 18.98 -19.92 -3.54
CA VAL A 916 20.08 -19.29 -4.27
C VAL A 916 19.46 -18.24 -5.20
N ALA A 917 18.90 -17.20 -4.60
CA ALA A 917 18.18 -16.11 -5.26
C ALA A 917 18.34 -14.81 -4.45
N CYS A 918 17.24 -14.08 -4.17
CA CYS A 918 17.23 -12.89 -3.32
C CYS A 918 17.35 -13.25 -1.82
N PRO A 919 18.43 -12.83 -1.12
CA PRO A 919 18.64 -13.11 0.31
C PRO A 919 17.51 -12.65 1.23
N ARG A 920 16.80 -11.58 0.84
CA ARG A 920 15.76 -10.96 1.65
C ARG A 920 14.50 -11.80 1.79
N LEU A 921 14.26 -12.76 0.90
CA LEU A 921 13.15 -13.72 1.04
C LEU A 921 13.27 -14.54 2.34
N SER A 922 14.49 -14.95 2.69
CA SER A 922 14.72 -15.69 3.93
C SER A 922 14.70 -14.77 5.16
N ILE A 923 15.09 -13.50 5.03
CA ILE A 923 15.17 -12.59 6.18
C ILE A 923 13.78 -12.05 6.53
N ASP A 924 13.04 -11.60 5.53
CA ASP A 924 11.75 -10.89 5.73
C ASP A 924 10.55 -11.84 5.70
N TRP A 925 10.59 -12.87 4.83
CA TRP A 925 9.42 -13.71 4.54
C TRP A 925 9.52 -15.12 5.11
N ALA A 926 10.56 -15.45 5.89
CA ALA A 926 10.77 -16.83 6.34
C ALA A 926 9.59 -17.43 7.12
N ARG A 927 8.83 -16.62 7.87
CA ARG A 927 7.65 -17.09 8.61
C ARG A 927 6.50 -17.53 7.71
N ALA A 928 6.49 -17.08 6.46
CA ALA A 928 5.49 -17.49 5.47
C ALA A 928 5.74 -18.91 4.94
N PHE A 929 6.91 -19.51 5.17
CA PHE A 929 7.25 -20.85 4.69
C PHE A 929 7.12 -21.88 5.82
N GLU A 930 6.39 -22.97 5.56
CA GLU A 930 6.20 -24.07 6.54
C GLU A 930 7.52 -24.76 6.93
N ARG A 931 8.47 -24.79 6.00
CA ARG A 931 9.80 -25.38 6.16
C ARG A 931 10.85 -24.26 6.18
N PRO A 932 11.95 -24.42 6.92
CA PRO A 932 12.99 -23.39 7.00
C PRO A 932 13.51 -23.05 5.60
N LEU A 933 13.39 -21.77 5.23
CA LEU A 933 13.98 -21.20 4.01
C LEU A 933 15.27 -20.47 4.36
N LEU A 934 16.41 -21.03 3.97
CA LEU A 934 17.74 -20.52 4.26
C LEU A 934 18.30 -19.65 3.13
N THR A 935 19.06 -18.63 3.50
CA THR A 935 19.98 -17.96 2.57
C THR A 935 21.15 -18.89 2.24
N PRO A 936 21.91 -18.62 1.17
CA PRO A 936 23.12 -19.39 0.88
C PRO A 936 24.17 -19.31 1.99
N TYR A 937 24.26 -18.17 2.67
CA TYR A 937 25.15 -17.99 3.82
C TYR A 937 24.79 -18.98 4.94
N GLU A 938 23.52 -19.02 5.33
CA GLU A 938 23.04 -19.89 6.41
C GLU A 938 23.16 -21.38 6.06
N ALA A 939 22.90 -21.74 4.79
CA ALA A 939 23.13 -23.10 4.32
C ALA A 939 24.61 -23.50 4.46
N LEU A 940 25.54 -22.62 4.11
CA LEU A 940 26.98 -22.85 4.32
C LEU A 940 27.34 -22.93 5.80
N VAL A 941 26.68 -22.17 6.68
CA VAL A 941 26.86 -22.28 8.15
C VAL A 941 26.40 -23.64 8.66
N VAL A 942 25.23 -24.13 8.20
CA VAL A 942 24.71 -25.45 8.57
C VAL A 942 25.64 -26.56 8.07
N LEU A 943 26.15 -26.43 6.84
CA LEU A 943 26.97 -27.46 6.19
C LEU A 943 28.46 -27.40 6.58
N GLY A 944 28.90 -26.37 7.29
CA GLY A 944 30.28 -26.19 7.74
C GLY A 944 31.19 -25.49 6.71
N GLY A 945 30.63 -24.93 5.64
CA GLY A 945 31.36 -24.14 4.65
C GLY A 945 31.68 -22.71 5.08
N GLN A 946 30.97 -22.17 6.07
CA GLN A 946 31.24 -20.85 6.66
C GLN A 946 30.95 -20.81 8.16
N GLN A 947 31.54 -19.84 8.87
CA GLN A 947 31.24 -19.58 10.27
C GLN A 947 29.94 -18.76 10.41
N GLY A 948 29.14 -19.10 11.43
CA GLY A 948 27.94 -18.36 11.79
C GLY A 948 28.26 -17.00 12.42
N TRP A 949 27.31 -16.07 12.36
CA TRP A 949 27.47 -14.72 12.94
C TRP A 949 27.65 -14.77 14.45
N ASP A 950 27.09 -15.81 15.10
CA ASP A 950 27.21 -16.14 16.52
C ASP A 950 28.65 -16.45 16.93
N GLN A 951 29.49 -16.88 16.00
CA GLN A 951 30.92 -17.14 16.22
C GLN A 951 31.81 -15.96 15.82
N GLY A 952 31.23 -14.92 15.23
CA GLY A 952 31.90 -13.69 14.82
C GLY A 952 31.68 -12.54 15.82
N ASP A 953 31.37 -11.36 15.30
CA ASP A 953 31.04 -10.18 16.10
C ASP A 953 29.54 -10.02 16.37
N GLY A 954 28.76 -11.09 16.18
CA GLY A 954 27.31 -11.10 16.38
C GLY A 954 26.50 -10.43 15.27
N THR A 955 27.14 -9.82 14.26
CA THR A 955 26.44 -9.12 13.19
C THR A 955 26.08 -10.05 12.03
N TYR A 956 24.81 -10.05 11.63
CA TYR A 956 24.37 -10.79 10.43
C TYR A 956 24.92 -10.12 9.16
N PRO A 957 25.50 -10.88 8.21
CA PRO A 957 26.13 -10.30 7.03
C PRO A 957 25.11 -9.78 6.02
N MET A 958 25.26 -8.51 5.62
CA MET A 958 24.53 -7.88 4.51
C MET A 958 25.50 -7.48 3.40
N ASP A 959 26.25 -8.45 2.88
CA ASP A 959 27.33 -8.24 1.91
C ASP A 959 27.19 -9.10 0.64
N TYR A 960 25.97 -9.58 0.35
CA TYR A 960 25.74 -10.61 -0.67
C TYR A 960 26.33 -10.28 -2.05
N TYR A 961 26.20 -9.05 -2.52
CA TYR A 961 26.79 -8.57 -3.78
C TYR A 961 28.07 -7.74 -3.60
N ALA A 962 28.66 -7.72 -2.41
CA ALA A 962 30.00 -7.16 -2.25
C ALA A 962 31.01 -7.91 -3.15
N ASN A 963 32.18 -7.33 -3.41
CA ASN A 963 33.20 -7.94 -4.28
C ASN A 963 33.59 -9.39 -3.91
N ASN A 964 33.48 -9.75 -2.63
CA ASN A 964 33.74 -11.11 -2.13
C ASN A 964 32.47 -11.80 -1.60
N GLY A 965 31.31 -11.20 -1.82
CA GLY A 965 30.02 -11.72 -1.39
C GLY A 965 29.58 -12.93 -2.21
N LEU A 966 28.67 -13.72 -1.65
CA LEU A 966 28.21 -14.98 -2.24
C LEU A 966 27.54 -14.76 -3.60
N GLY A 967 26.74 -13.71 -3.79
CA GLY A 967 26.07 -13.39 -5.05
C GLY A 967 27.03 -13.22 -6.24
N ARG A 968 28.30 -12.89 -5.99
CA ARG A 968 29.35 -12.75 -7.01
C ARG A 968 30.38 -13.89 -6.99
N MET A 969 30.03 -15.03 -6.39
CA MET A 969 30.90 -16.19 -6.30
C MET A 969 31.40 -16.64 -7.68
N THR A 970 32.69 -16.99 -7.72
CA THR A 970 33.38 -17.55 -8.89
C THR A 970 33.90 -18.95 -8.57
N ASP A 971 34.28 -19.73 -9.59
CA ASP A 971 34.92 -21.05 -9.42
C ASP A 971 36.14 -21.05 -8.49
N LYS A 972 36.83 -19.93 -8.36
CA LYS A 972 37.97 -19.81 -7.45
C LYS A 972 37.49 -19.76 -6.00
N LEU A 973 36.49 -18.95 -5.71
CA LEU A 973 35.94 -18.79 -4.36
C LEU A 973 35.18 -20.06 -3.95
N ALA A 974 34.42 -20.67 -4.87
CA ALA A 974 33.76 -21.95 -4.68
C ALA A 974 34.75 -23.03 -4.20
N ARG A 975 35.87 -23.20 -4.92
CA ARG A 975 36.93 -24.15 -4.54
C ARG A 975 37.58 -23.86 -3.18
N GLN A 976 37.65 -22.60 -2.76
CA GLN A 976 38.20 -22.24 -1.45
C GLN A 976 37.25 -22.69 -0.33
N ILE A 977 35.95 -22.43 -0.49
CA ILE A 977 34.92 -22.82 0.49
C ILE A 977 34.83 -24.35 0.61
N THR A 978 34.81 -25.07 -0.51
CA THR A 978 34.80 -26.55 -0.50
C THR A 978 36.07 -27.15 0.10
N ALA A 979 37.21 -26.45 0.07
CA ALA A 979 38.45 -26.92 0.67
C ALA A 979 38.57 -26.60 2.17
N SER A 980 37.80 -25.63 2.68
CA SER A 980 37.77 -25.26 4.10
C SER A 980 36.69 -26.00 4.90
N ALA A 981 35.62 -26.45 4.23
CA ALA A 981 34.61 -27.35 4.76
C ALA A 981 35.15 -28.78 4.88
#